data_AF-A0AAD5LC22-F1
#
_entry.id   AF-A0AAD5LC22-F1
#
_cell.length_a   1.000
_cell.length_b   1.000
_cell.length_c   1.000
_cell.angle_alpha   90.00
_cell.angle_beta   90.00
_cell.angle_gamma   90.00
#
_symmetry.space_group_name_H-M   'P 1'
#
loop_
_entity.id
_entity.type
_entity.pdbx_description
1 polymer ?
#
loop_
_entity_poly.entity_id
_entity_poly.type
_entity_poly.pdbx_seq_one_letter_code
_entity_poly.pdbx_strand_id
1 'polypeptide(L)'
;MRLSSLVRHTARHLGRADRGLLPLPLAQAQALGRRAIVTTASAAEGTEASAHIHGHVQARLDYKRLAANLEDAIENVRKRFSDANPALVVELYERQAKTKHEINQLRAERNAIAKQLGQAKAQGLSTEAFDALRARGQELKTAISEQEDALEKLLVQLEVEAMKMPNDTHPDVPIGEEADSKVVASYGEQRAFDFEPKDHYDLATELQLLDTTTAAKVSGSKFVYLCNEAAMMELALVHWTLSKLRARGFTVWLPPDVAHYKMVEGCGFHPRGEATQIYSVANTDLCLAATSEITLAAMKSNEIVPTSSLPLKYAGFSHCFRTEIGHGGRLTRGIYRIHQFSKVEMFGFCADMEQSLRFFDEMVAIQTEMYQELGLHFQIVDMASGDLGNPAFRKFDILAWMPGRKEYGEISSMSMCTDYQARRLNIRHKQRKEDATQFVHTLNGTACAVPRLLISLLETYQQKDGSVVIPEVLRPYMGMQEVITPRKHSSSNDGLVGNLRKTGVIQTNAVYDAMKSVDRAKYMTSQSPDEEPLGPLSAYTDAPHPIGFNQTISAPHMHAHALELGYAAIQDVAKPRILDVGAGSGYLTACFGRLVEDREGRVFGLELLAPLAQFAHSNIARADSDLLDKGVVSVAQGNGWDGLPHEAPFHFIHVGAAADVPPQALMDQLSDGGRLVLPLDEERGGQVLVEITRHGGHFSQRKLMAVCYVPLTLAFAALTTLALTSSLANAAGESLQSLPTVRHCVHRALREQGSVNLIVTMKRGTDEVLNQADQGEFASRGDKIESLSHD
;
A
#
# COMPACT_ATOMS: atom_id res chain seq x y z
N MET A 1 48.41 12.07 -15.22
CA MET A 1 48.84 13.24 -16.04
C MET A 1 47.71 14.26 -16.06
N ARG A 2 47.97 15.48 -15.52
CA ARG A 2 47.36 16.81 -15.76
C ARG A 2 45.84 16.86 -16.05
N LEU A 3 44.92 17.40 -15.22
CA LEU A 3 44.86 18.62 -14.40
C LEU A 3 44.87 19.93 -15.21
N SER A 4 43.96 20.85 -14.84
CA SER A 4 43.75 22.28 -15.22
C SER A 4 42.79 22.52 -16.41
N SER A 5 41.82 23.46 -16.40
CA SER A 5 41.47 24.64 -15.57
C SER A 5 40.07 25.13 -16.04
N LEU A 6 39.02 25.29 -15.21
CA LEU A 6 38.74 26.34 -14.22
C LEU A 6 38.89 27.78 -14.75
N VAL A 7 37.81 28.58 -14.65
CA VAL A 7 37.69 30.00 -14.19
C VAL A 7 36.23 30.43 -14.54
N ARG A 8 35.26 30.44 -13.62
CA ARG A 8 34.96 31.47 -12.57
C ARG A 8 34.84 32.87 -13.19
N HIS A 9 33.81 33.69 -12.95
CA HIS A 9 33.57 34.31 -11.65
C HIS A 9 32.30 35.19 -11.65
N THR A 10 31.58 35.14 -10.53
CA THR A 10 30.90 36.23 -9.77
C THR A 10 29.92 37.18 -10.48
N ALA A 11 28.64 37.23 -10.13
CA ALA A 11 27.98 37.57 -8.85
C ALA A 11 27.87 39.08 -8.55
N ARG A 12 26.63 39.43 -8.13
CA ARG A 12 26.21 40.51 -7.23
C ARG A 12 25.65 41.82 -7.82
N HIS A 13 24.42 42.07 -7.37
CA HIS A 13 23.91 43.29 -6.72
C HIS A 13 22.87 44.16 -7.44
N LEU A 14 21.75 44.31 -6.71
CA LEU A 14 20.86 45.48 -6.54
C LEU A 14 19.98 45.83 -7.75
N GLY A 15 18.71 46.17 -7.63
CA GLY A 15 17.89 46.46 -6.46
C GLY A 15 16.49 46.92 -6.93
N ARG A 16 15.57 46.93 -5.97
CA ARG A 16 14.17 47.42 -6.01
C ARG A 16 13.85 48.52 -7.04
N ALA A 17 12.68 48.40 -7.67
CA ALA A 17 11.73 49.52 -7.81
C ALA A 17 10.30 49.00 -8.06
N ASP A 18 9.42 49.32 -7.12
CA ASP A 18 7.96 49.33 -7.23
C ASP A 18 7.44 50.37 -8.24
N ARG A 19 6.16 50.19 -8.62
CA ARG A 19 5.19 51.07 -9.35
C ARG A 19 4.80 50.41 -10.67
N GLY A 20 3.59 49.87 -10.88
CA GLY A 20 2.28 50.34 -10.44
C GLY A 20 1.51 50.77 -11.70
N LEU A 21 0.47 50.01 -12.08
CA LEU A 21 -0.77 50.44 -12.79
C LEU A 21 -1.48 49.23 -13.41
N LEU A 22 -2.65 48.90 -12.85
CA LEU A 22 -3.78 48.23 -13.52
C LEU A 22 -4.59 49.31 -14.28
N PRO A 23 -5.68 48.98 -15.02
CA PRO A 23 -5.92 47.94 -16.04
C PRO A 23 -6.53 48.58 -17.32
N LEU A 24 -6.83 47.82 -18.39
CA LEU A 24 -8.04 47.95 -19.25
C LEU A 24 -8.03 46.90 -20.40
N PRO A 25 -9.21 46.54 -20.98
CA PRO A 25 -9.45 45.25 -21.61
C PRO A 25 -9.81 45.30 -23.12
N LEU A 26 -10.12 44.10 -23.64
CA LEU A 26 -10.79 43.73 -24.89
C LEU A 26 -9.96 43.64 -26.20
N ALA A 27 -9.82 42.38 -26.63
CA ALA A 27 -10.21 41.88 -27.95
C ALA A 27 -9.94 42.76 -29.19
N GLN A 28 -8.88 42.42 -29.94
CA GLN A 28 -8.91 42.04 -31.37
C GLN A 28 -7.49 42.09 -31.94
N ALA A 29 -6.87 40.93 -32.08
CA ALA A 29 -5.78 40.71 -33.03
C ALA A 29 -5.83 39.23 -33.47
N GLN A 30 -6.84 38.91 -34.27
CA GLN A 30 -6.80 37.72 -35.12
C GLN A 30 -5.95 38.03 -36.36
N ALA A 31 -5.25 36.98 -36.80
CA ALA A 31 -4.56 36.82 -38.07
C ALA A 31 -3.21 37.55 -38.22
N LEU A 32 -2.13 36.84 -37.89
CA LEU A 32 -1.09 36.37 -38.84
C LEU A 32 0.00 35.64 -38.05
N GLY A 33 0.25 34.37 -38.37
CA GLY A 33 1.32 33.57 -37.75
C GLY A 33 0.97 32.17 -37.27
N ARG A 34 0.03 31.45 -37.93
CA ARG A 34 -0.06 29.99 -37.79
C ARG A 34 1.18 29.36 -38.43
N ARG A 35 2.17 28.98 -37.62
CA ARG A 35 3.05 27.85 -37.91
C ARG A 35 2.82 26.81 -36.82
N ALA A 36 1.98 25.84 -37.15
CA ALA A 36 1.88 24.60 -36.43
C ALA A 36 3.28 23.97 -36.41
N ILE A 37 3.83 23.77 -35.22
CA ILE A 37 4.95 22.85 -35.02
C ILE A 37 4.30 21.47 -35.10
N VAL A 38 4.15 20.98 -36.32
CA VAL A 38 4.05 19.55 -36.60
C VAL A 38 5.44 19.02 -36.29
N THR A 39 5.65 18.53 -35.08
CA THR A 39 6.77 17.65 -34.79
C THR A 39 6.53 16.38 -35.58
N THR A 40 7.07 16.34 -36.80
CA THR A 40 7.45 15.10 -37.46
C THR A 40 8.43 14.39 -36.52
N ALA A 41 7.89 13.54 -35.65
CA ALA A 41 8.69 12.52 -34.99
C ALA A 41 9.39 11.75 -36.10
N SER A 42 10.71 11.83 -36.09
CA SER A 42 11.63 11.11 -36.96
C SER A 42 11.33 9.62 -36.88
N ALA A 43 10.48 9.14 -37.77
CA ALA A 43 10.40 7.76 -38.20
C ALA A 43 11.58 7.50 -39.15
N ALA A 44 12.79 7.49 -38.59
CA ALA A 44 14.01 7.01 -39.25
C ALA A 44 15.09 6.88 -38.18
N GLU A 45 15.81 5.76 -38.21
CA GLU A 45 17.05 5.43 -37.46
C GLU A 45 16.95 4.76 -36.07
N GLY A 46 15.77 4.31 -35.63
CA GLY A 46 15.64 3.49 -34.40
C GLY A 46 14.94 2.13 -34.55
N THR A 47 14.39 1.82 -35.72
CA THR A 47 13.32 0.81 -35.86
C THR A 47 13.77 -0.61 -36.20
N GLU A 48 15.01 -0.86 -36.59
CA GLU A 48 15.44 -2.23 -36.93
C GLU A 48 15.98 -3.02 -35.73
N ALA A 49 16.55 -2.36 -34.72
CA ALA A 49 17.12 -3.06 -33.55
C ALA A 49 16.09 -3.38 -32.44
N SER A 50 14.95 -2.67 -32.39
CA SER A 50 13.90 -2.89 -31.38
C SER A 50 12.82 -3.89 -31.82
N ALA A 51 12.66 -4.12 -33.13
CA ALA A 51 11.68 -5.07 -33.67
C ALA A 51 11.96 -6.52 -33.27
N HIS A 52 13.20 -6.84 -32.90
CA HIS A 52 13.65 -8.21 -32.68
C HIS A 52 13.56 -8.75 -31.25
N ILE A 53 13.21 -7.94 -30.24
CA ILE A 53 13.24 -8.43 -28.85
C ILE A 53 11.84 -8.79 -28.29
N HIS A 54 10.73 -8.26 -28.83
CA HIS A 54 9.39 -8.49 -28.22
C HIS A 54 8.22 -8.72 -29.20
N GLY A 55 8.51 -9.06 -30.47
CA GLY A 55 7.50 -9.48 -31.47
C GLY A 55 6.89 -10.88 -31.26
N HIS A 56 6.88 -11.41 -30.04
CA HIS A 56 6.69 -12.85 -29.80
C HIS A 56 5.25 -13.32 -29.59
N VAL A 57 4.28 -12.42 -29.37
CA VAL A 57 2.89 -12.82 -29.09
C VAL A 57 2.01 -12.54 -30.29
N GLN A 58 1.68 -13.60 -31.04
CA GLN A 58 0.79 -13.53 -32.19
C GLN A 58 -0.64 -13.90 -31.76
N ALA A 59 -1.59 -13.00 -31.95
CA ALA A 59 -3.00 -13.25 -31.66
C ALA A 59 -3.55 -14.40 -32.53
N ARG A 60 -4.40 -15.24 -31.92
CA ARG A 60 -5.03 -16.42 -32.52
C ARG A 60 -6.56 -16.27 -32.52
N LEU A 61 -7.03 -15.30 -33.29
CA LEU A 61 -8.46 -15.02 -33.47
C LEU A 61 -9.11 -16.08 -34.37
N ASP A 62 -10.37 -16.42 -34.10
CA ASP A 62 -11.12 -17.44 -34.86
C ASP A 62 -11.85 -16.82 -36.06
N TYR A 63 -11.09 -16.47 -37.10
CA TYR A 63 -11.63 -15.90 -38.34
C TYR A 63 -12.64 -16.81 -39.02
N LYS A 64 -12.46 -18.14 -38.90
CA LYS A 64 -13.37 -19.12 -39.50
C LYS A 64 -14.72 -19.11 -38.80
N ARG A 65 -14.75 -19.09 -37.46
CA ARG A 65 -15.99 -18.95 -36.68
C ARG A 65 -16.66 -17.62 -36.99
N LEU A 66 -15.89 -16.53 -37.08
CA LEU A 66 -16.43 -15.22 -37.43
C LEU A 66 -17.11 -15.22 -38.81
N ALA A 67 -16.46 -15.78 -39.83
CA ALA A 67 -17.03 -15.87 -41.17
C ALA A 67 -18.30 -16.74 -41.23
N ALA A 68 -18.34 -17.83 -40.45
CA ALA A 68 -19.52 -18.70 -40.36
C ALA A 68 -20.72 -18.04 -39.65
N ASN A 69 -20.47 -17.08 -38.74
CA ASN A 69 -21.47 -16.45 -37.89
C ASN A 69 -21.48 -14.91 -38.04
N LEU A 70 -21.31 -14.41 -39.26
CA LEU A 70 -21.14 -12.98 -39.51
C LEU A 70 -22.34 -12.14 -39.02
N GLU A 71 -23.57 -12.60 -39.23
CA GLU A 71 -24.79 -11.88 -38.82
C GLU A 71 -24.86 -11.70 -37.29
N ASP A 72 -24.55 -12.76 -36.53
CA ASP A 72 -24.49 -12.71 -35.07
C ASP A 72 -23.41 -11.75 -34.58
N ALA A 73 -22.25 -11.73 -35.24
CA ALA A 73 -21.17 -10.81 -34.90
C ALA A 73 -21.54 -9.34 -35.16
N ILE A 74 -22.25 -9.06 -36.26
CA ILE A 74 -22.78 -7.72 -36.57
C ILE A 74 -23.78 -7.29 -35.49
N GLU A 75 -24.71 -8.17 -35.10
CA GLU A 75 -25.69 -7.87 -34.07
C GLU A 75 -25.04 -7.68 -32.68
N ASN A 76 -24.01 -8.48 -32.36
CA ASN A 76 -23.25 -8.31 -31.12
C ASN A 76 -22.54 -6.95 -31.05
N VAL A 77 -21.87 -6.53 -32.13
CA VAL A 77 -21.24 -5.21 -32.24
C VAL A 77 -22.27 -4.09 -32.08
N ARG A 78 -23.44 -4.23 -32.71
CA ARG A 78 -24.55 -3.27 -32.59
C ARG A 78 -25.04 -3.13 -31.16
N LYS A 79 -25.27 -4.25 -30.46
CA LYS A 79 -25.69 -4.26 -29.05
C LYS A 79 -24.65 -3.62 -28.11
N ARG A 80 -23.37 -3.72 -28.46
CA ARG A 80 -22.25 -3.17 -27.67
C ARG A 80 -21.90 -1.72 -28.01
N PHE A 81 -22.58 -1.08 -28.97
CA PHE A 81 -22.23 0.26 -29.46
C PHE A 81 -20.76 0.36 -29.90
N SER A 82 -20.19 -0.74 -30.40
CA SER A 82 -18.79 -0.82 -30.82
C SER A 82 -18.63 -0.33 -32.26
N ASP A 83 -17.47 0.27 -32.57
CA ASP A 83 -17.07 0.72 -33.90
C ASP A 83 -16.38 -0.38 -34.74
N ALA A 84 -16.29 -1.60 -34.22
CA ALA A 84 -15.73 -2.74 -34.93
C ALA A 84 -16.52 -3.06 -36.20
N ASN A 85 -15.85 -3.59 -37.22
CA ASN A 85 -16.49 -3.94 -38.50
C ASN A 85 -16.31 -5.44 -38.83
N PRO A 86 -17.24 -6.31 -38.41
CA PRO A 86 -17.16 -7.74 -38.65
C PRO A 86 -17.10 -8.10 -40.14
N ALA A 87 -17.85 -7.40 -40.98
CA ALA A 87 -17.91 -7.65 -42.42
C ALA A 87 -16.56 -7.37 -43.10
N LEU A 88 -15.90 -6.28 -42.72
CA LEU A 88 -14.56 -5.95 -43.21
C LEU A 88 -13.53 -7.01 -42.78
N VAL A 89 -13.60 -7.50 -41.54
CA VAL A 89 -12.68 -8.56 -41.08
C VAL A 89 -12.86 -9.84 -41.90
N VAL A 90 -14.11 -10.23 -42.20
CA VAL A 90 -14.40 -11.39 -43.06
C VAL A 90 -13.91 -11.18 -44.49
N GLU A 91 -14.15 -10.00 -45.08
CA GLU A 91 -13.66 -9.65 -46.41
C GLU A 91 -12.13 -9.76 -46.50
N LEU A 92 -11.41 -9.19 -45.51
CA LEU A 92 -9.95 -9.24 -45.44
C LEU A 92 -9.45 -10.70 -45.27
N TYR A 93 -10.16 -11.51 -44.48
CA TYR A 93 -9.84 -12.94 -44.30
C TYR A 93 -10.02 -13.74 -45.59
N GLU A 94 -11.11 -13.54 -46.32
CA GLU A 94 -11.35 -14.21 -47.61
C GLU A 94 -10.34 -13.78 -48.67
N ARG A 95 -10.03 -12.49 -48.74
CA ARG A 95 -8.98 -11.96 -49.62
C ARG A 95 -7.62 -12.55 -49.28
N GLN A 96 -7.31 -12.72 -48.00
CA GLN A 96 -6.07 -13.34 -47.55
C GLN A 96 -5.98 -14.81 -48.00
N ALA A 97 -7.07 -15.57 -47.88
CA ALA A 97 -7.13 -16.94 -48.36
C ALA A 97 -6.94 -17.03 -49.89
N LYS A 98 -7.57 -16.13 -50.65
CA LYS A 98 -7.44 -16.04 -52.11
C LYS A 98 -6.00 -15.71 -52.53
N THR A 99 -5.39 -14.67 -51.97
CA THR A 99 -4.01 -14.28 -52.27
C THR A 99 -3.02 -15.42 -51.95
N LYS A 100 -3.19 -16.12 -50.82
CA LYS A 100 -2.37 -17.31 -50.50
C LYS A 100 -2.50 -18.41 -51.55
N HIS A 101 -3.71 -18.64 -52.06
CA HIS A 101 -3.94 -19.62 -53.11
C HIS A 101 -3.23 -19.22 -54.42
N GLU A 102 -3.34 -17.97 -54.84
CA GLU A 102 -2.66 -17.43 -56.03
C GLU A 102 -1.14 -17.55 -55.92
N ILE A 103 -0.55 -17.19 -54.78
CA ILE A 103 0.90 -17.36 -54.52
C ILE A 103 1.31 -18.83 -54.67
N ASN A 104 0.52 -19.77 -54.13
CA ASN A 104 0.81 -21.20 -54.24
C ASN A 104 0.74 -21.71 -55.69
N GLN A 105 -0.20 -21.20 -56.49
CA GLN A 105 -0.27 -21.50 -57.93
C GLN A 105 0.98 -20.99 -58.66
N LEU A 106 1.38 -19.74 -58.42
CA LEU A 106 2.60 -19.16 -59.01
C LEU A 106 3.87 -19.93 -58.61
N ARG A 107 3.96 -20.37 -57.34
CA ARG A 107 5.06 -21.22 -56.86
C ARG A 107 5.08 -22.57 -57.57
N ALA A 108 3.92 -23.19 -57.78
CA ALA A 108 3.81 -24.44 -58.51
C ALA A 108 4.25 -24.28 -59.98
N GLU A 109 3.81 -23.21 -60.65
CA GLU A 109 4.22 -22.88 -62.02
C GLU A 109 5.75 -22.64 -62.10
N ARG A 110 6.31 -21.83 -61.19
CA ARG A 110 7.75 -21.56 -61.14
C ARG A 110 8.56 -22.84 -60.93
N ASN A 111 8.09 -23.76 -60.07
CA ASN A 111 8.76 -25.04 -59.84
C ASN A 111 8.70 -25.93 -61.09
N ALA A 112 7.60 -25.90 -61.86
CA ALA A 112 7.51 -26.59 -63.14
C ALA A 112 8.48 -26.00 -64.18
N ILE A 113 8.57 -24.67 -64.29
CA ILE A 113 9.54 -23.98 -65.16
C ILE A 113 10.99 -24.31 -64.75
N ALA A 114 11.30 -24.36 -63.45
CA ALA A 114 12.63 -24.74 -62.98
C ALA A 114 13.01 -26.18 -63.38
N LYS A 115 12.04 -27.11 -63.35
CA LYS A 115 12.23 -28.48 -63.83
C LYS A 115 12.47 -28.53 -65.34
N GLN A 116 11.68 -27.76 -66.11
CA GLN A 116 11.85 -27.64 -67.56
C GLN A 116 13.22 -27.03 -67.93
N LEU A 117 13.69 -26.01 -67.19
CA LEU A 117 15.03 -25.44 -67.37
C LEU A 117 16.15 -26.47 -67.11
N GLY A 118 16.00 -27.31 -66.07
CA GLY A 118 16.94 -28.40 -65.79
C GLY A 118 16.98 -29.45 -66.91
N GLN A 119 15.82 -29.82 -67.45
CA GLN A 119 15.71 -30.73 -68.59
C GLN A 119 16.27 -30.12 -69.87
N ALA A 120 15.96 -28.86 -70.15
CA ALA A 120 16.44 -28.13 -71.32
C ALA A 120 17.96 -27.99 -71.33
N LYS A 121 18.57 -27.72 -70.17
CA LYS A 121 20.02 -27.70 -69.97
C LYS A 121 20.67 -29.07 -70.20
N ALA A 122 20.01 -30.15 -69.79
CA ALA A 122 20.51 -31.52 -69.98
C ALA A 122 20.39 -32.01 -71.44
N GLN A 123 19.42 -31.49 -72.20
CA GLN A 123 19.13 -31.90 -73.57
C GLN A 123 19.80 -31.01 -74.65
N GLY A 124 20.51 -29.95 -74.27
CA GLY A 124 21.20 -29.06 -75.22
C GLY A 124 20.26 -28.29 -76.16
N LEU A 125 19.05 -27.97 -75.70
CA LEU A 125 18.04 -27.21 -76.45
C LEU A 125 18.52 -25.79 -76.82
N SER A 126 17.93 -25.20 -77.87
CA SER A 126 18.34 -23.90 -78.43
C SER A 126 18.28 -22.75 -77.41
N THR A 127 19.16 -21.75 -77.58
CA THR A 127 19.29 -20.56 -76.72
C THR A 127 17.96 -19.83 -76.53
N GLU A 128 17.14 -19.72 -77.57
CA GLU A 128 15.86 -18.98 -77.53
C GLU A 128 14.80 -19.62 -76.61
N ALA A 129 14.63 -20.94 -76.66
CA ALA A 129 13.67 -21.64 -75.80
C ALA A 129 14.13 -21.65 -74.33
N PHE A 130 15.44 -21.75 -74.12
CA PHE A 130 16.04 -21.64 -72.80
C PHE A 130 15.87 -20.23 -72.22
N ASP A 131 16.11 -19.18 -73.02
CA ASP A 131 15.97 -17.79 -72.61
C ASP A 131 14.52 -17.41 -72.33
N ALA A 132 13.55 -17.92 -73.10
CA ALA A 132 12.12 -17.73 -72.84
C ALA A 132 11.68 -18.37 -71.51
N LEU A 133 12.12 -19.60 -71.22
CA LEU A 133 11.85 -20.27 -69.94
C LEU A 133 12.51 -19.52 -68.77
N ARG A 134 13.71 -18.99 -68.97
CA ARG A 134 14.42 -18.20 -67.97
C ARG A 134 13.71 -16.87 -67.70
N ALA A 135 13.27 -16.18 -68.74
CA ALA A 135 12.50 -14.93 -68.63
C ALA A 135 11.19 -15.17 -67.88
N ARG A 136 10.43 -16.21 -68.23
CA ARG A 136 9.19 -16.58 -67.53
C ARG A 136 9.46 -16.94 -66.05
N GLY A 137 10.53 -17.67 -65.76
CA GLY A 137 10.94 -17.97 -64.40
C GLY A 137 11.25 -16.72 -63.57
N GLN A 138 11.86 -15.71 -64.19
CA GLN A 138 12.15 -14.42 -63.55
C GLN A 138 10.87 -13.58 -63.36
N GLU A 139 9.97 -13.54 -64.33
CA GLU A 139 8.65 -12.90 -64.19
C GLU A 139 7.85 -13.49 -63.02
N LEU A 140 7.78 -14.83 -62.94
CA LEU A 140 7.08 -15.53 -61.86
C LEU A 140 7.72 -15.24 -60.50
N LYS A 141 9.05 -15.11 -60.44
CA LYS A 141 9.75 -14.71 -59.22
C LYS A 141 9.33 -13.31 -58.76
N THR A 142 9.27 -12.34 -59.69
CA THR A 142 8.82 -10.98 -59.39
C THR A 142 7.35 -10.96 -58.95
N ALA A 143 6.46 -11.64 -59.67
CA ALA A 143 5.04 -11.70 -59.33
C ALA A 143 4.77 -12.35 -57.96
N ILE A 144 5.54 -13.40 -57.60
CA ILE A 144 5.48 -14.01 -56.27
C ILE A 144 5.89 -12.99 -55.20
N SER A 145 7.00 -12.26 -55.40
CA SER A 145 7.48 -11.26 -54.45
C SER A 145 6.45 -10.15 -54.23
N GLU A 146 5.86 -9.62 -55.30
CA GLU A 146 4.84 -8.56 -55.21
C GLU A 146 3.57 -9.02 -54.48
N GLN A 147 3.11 -10.25 -54.74
CA GLN A 147 1.96 -10.84 -54.05
C GLN A 147 2.28 -11.17 -52.59
N GLU A 148 3.51 -11.57 -52.26
CA GLU A 148 3.97 -11.78 -50.88
C GLU A 148 3.98 -10.46 -50.09
N ASP A 149 4.49 -9.37 -50.68
CA ASP A 149 4.44 -8.03 -50.07
C ASP A 149 3.00 -7.54 -49.87
N ALA A 150 2.12 -7.80 -50.83
CA ALA A 150 0.70 -7.47 -50.72
C ALA A 150 0.00 -8.30 -49.64
N LEU A 151 0.34 -9.58 -49.52
CA LEU A 151 -0.16 -10.47 -48.48
C LEU A 151 0.26 -10.00 -47.09
N GLU A 152 1.51 -9.54 -46.92
CA GLU A 152 1.99 -9.01 -45.64
C GLU A 152 1.18 -7.79 -45.19
N LYS A 153 0.97 -6.82 -46.08
CA LYS A 153 0.13 -5.64 -45.79
C LYS A 153 -1.30 -6.03 -45.44
N LEU A 154 -1.86 -7.00 -46.16
CA LEU A 154 -3.21 -7.50 -45.91
C LEU A 154 -3.33 -8.21 -44.56
N LEU A 155 -2.30 -8.97 -44.14
CA LEU A 155 -2.25 -9.61 -42.83
C LEU A 155 -2.24 -8.59 -41.70
N VAL A 156 -1.45 -7.51 -41.84
CA VAL A 156 -1.41 -6.42 -40.86
C VAL A 156 -2.78 -5.74 -40.75
N GLN A 157 -3.40 -5.43 -41.89
CA GLN A 157 -4.73 -4.82 -41.91
C GLN A 157 -5.79 -5.73 -41.27
N LEU A 158 -5.77 -7.03 -41.58
CA LEU A 158 -6.65 -8.01 -40.97
C LEU A 158 -6.48 -8.07 -39.45
N GLU A 159 -5.25 -8.12 -38.94
CA GLU A 159 -5.00 -8.15 -37.50
C GLU A 159 -5.49 -6.86 -36.82
N VAL A 160 -5.21 -5.69 -37.40
CA VAL A 160 -5.63 -4.39 -36.85
C VAL A 160 -7.15 -4.30 -36.73
N GLU A 161 -7.90 -4.65 -37.78
CA GLU A 161 -9.36 -4.59 -37.75
C GLU A 161 -9.95 -5.67 -36.83
N ALA A 162 -9.37 -6.87 -36.82
CA ALA A 162 -9.85 -7.95 -35.97
C ALA A 162 -9.58 -7.71 -34.48
N MET A 163 -8.52 -6.97 -34.11
CA MET A 163 -8.24 -6.61 -32.72
C MET A 163 -9.28 -5.67 -32.11
N LYS A 164 -9.98 -4.87 -32.94
CA LYS A 164 -11.09 -4.00 -32.52
C LYS A 164 -12.35 -4.77 -32.13
N MET A 165 -12.50 -6.02 -32.60
CA MET A 165 -13.68 -6.83 -32.34
C MET A 165 -13.86 -7.06 -30.83
N PRO A 166 -15.03 -6.72 -30.25
CA PRO A 166 -15.32 -7.02 -28.86
C PRO A 166 -15.54 -8.52 -28.67
N ASN A 167 -15.59 -8.96 -27.42
CA ASN A 167 -16.01 -10.30 -27.06
C ASN A 167 -17.50 -10.53 -27.40
N ASP A 168 -17.91 -11.79 -27.41
CA ASP A 168 -19.33 -12.16 -27.45
C ASP A 168 -20.04 -11.61 -26.20
N THR A 169 -21.37 -11.42 -26.25
CA THR A 169 -22.17 -10.93 -25.11
C THR A 169 -22.97 -12.06 -24.51
N HIS A 170 -22.92 -12.22 -23.18
CA HIS A 170 -23.74 -13.20 -22.48
C HIS A 170 -25.24 -12.94 -22.73
N PRO A 171 -26.08 -13.96 -22.99
CA PRO A 171 -27.49 -13.77 -23.33
C PRO A 171 -28.30 -12.96 -22.30
N ASP A 172 -28.00 -13.12 -21.01
CA ASP A 172 -28.69 -12.42 -19.91
C ASP A 172 -28.28 -10.95 -19.71
N VAL A 173 -27.24 -10.45 -20.40
CA VAL A 173 -26.78 -9.07 -20.24
C VAL A 173 -27.90 -8.08 -20.63
N PRO A 174 -28.19 -7.06 -19.80
CA PRO A 174 -29.11 -5.99 -20.17
C PRO A 174 -28.63 -5.28 -21.45
N ILE A 175 -29.53 -5.07 -22.41
CA ILE A 175 -29.16 -4.39 -23.67
C ILE A 175 -29.41 -2.90 -23.51
N GLY A 176 -28.38 -2.07 -23.72
CA GLY A 176 -28.48 -0.62 -23.62
C GLY A 176 -27.17 0.07 -23.20
N GLU A 177 -27.27 1.34 -22.84
CA GLU A 177 -26.17 2.14 -22.29
C GLU A 177 -26.00 1.88 -20.79
N GLU A 178 -25.04 2.54 -20.14
CA GLU A 178 -24.76 2.35 -18.69
C GLU A 178 -26.02 2.49 -17.81
N ALA A 179 -26.93 3.40 -18.15
CA ALA A 179 -28.18 3.64 -17.42
C ALA A 179 -29.19 2.45 -17.49
N ASP A 180 -29.03 1.55 -18.46
CA ASP A 180 -29.87 0.35 -18.62
C ASP A 180 -29.37 -0.84 -17.78
N SER A 181 -28.26 -0.66 -17.05
CA SER A 181 -27.72 -1.65 -16.11
C SER A 181 -28.71 -1.93 -14.98
N LYS A 182 -28.71 -3.17 -14.47
CA LYS A 182 -29.75 -3.63 -13.53
C LYS A 182 -29.19 -4.02 -12.18
N VAL A 183 -29.74 -3.47 -11.12
CA VAL A 183 -29.47 -3.95 -9.75
C VAL A 183 -30.01 -5.37 -9.62
N VAL A 184 -29.12 -6.32 -9.31
CA VAL A 184 -29.47 -7.74 -9.13
C VAL A 184 -29.48 -8.16 -7.67
N ALA A 185 -28.79 -7.43 -6.79
CA ALA A 185 -28.81 -7.65 -5.35
C ALA A 185 -28.47 -6.36 -4.57
N SER A 186 -28.92 -6.28 -3.32
CA SER A 186 -28.55 -5.20 -2.40
C SER A 186 -28.31 -5.76 -0.99
N TYR A 187 -27.31 -5.23 -0.29
CA TYR A 187 -26.86 -5.71 1.01
C TYR A 187 -26.67 -4.53 1.97
N GLY A 188 -26.92 -4.76 3.26
CA GLY A 188 -26.86 -3.73 4.30
C GLY A 188 -27.97 -2.68 4.18
N GLU A 189 -27.87 -1.62 4.98
CA GLU A 189 -28.82 -0.50 4.98
C GLU A 189 -28.06 0.83 5.02
N GLN A 190 -28.63 1.89 4.44
CA GLN A 190 -28.09 3.24 4.56
C GLN A 190 -28.04 3.65 6.03
N ARG A 191 -26.86 4.01 6.53
CA ARG A 191 -26.72 4.48 7.91
C ARG A 191 -27.50 5.78 8.13
N ALA A 192 -28.32 5.80 9.17
CA ALA A 192 -28.98 7.00 9.65
C ALA A 192 -28.02 7.85 10.50
N PHE A 193 -28.00 9.15 10.26
CA PHE A 193 -27.23 10.12 11.04
C PHE A 193 -28.19 11.13 11.68
N ASP A 194 -27.95 11.50 12.95
CA ASP A 194 -28.62 12.59 13.65
C ASP A 194 -27.92 13.96 13.43
N PHE A 195 -26.99 14.00 12.47
CA PHE A 195 -26.24 15.16 12.01
C PHE A 195 -26.06 15.06 10.48
N GLU A 196 -25.70 16.17 9.84
CA GLU A 196 -25.40 16.16 8.40
C GLU A 196 -24.02 15.49 8.17
N PRO A 197 -23.95 14.33 7.48
CA PRO A 197 -22.68 13.66 7.23
C PRO A 197 -21.79 14.50 6.31
N LYS A 198 -20.52 14.66 6.67
CA LYS A 198 -19.52 15.31 5.82
C LYS A 198 -19.10 14.39 4.68
N ASP A 199 -18.70 15.00 3.56
CA ASP A 199 -17.98 14.26 2.51
C ASP A 199 -16.58 13.84 3.01
N HIS A 200 -16.04 12.78 2.40
CA HIS A 200 -14.73 12.25 2.77
C HIS A 200 -13.60 13.28 2.66
N TYR A 201 -13.68 14.27 1.76
CA TYR A 201 -12.60 15.23 1.56
C TYR A 201 -12.53 16.23 2.71
N ASP A 202 -13.67 16.77 3.14
CA ASP A 202 -13.73 17.69 4.28
C ASP A 202 -13.36 16.95 5.57
N LEU A 203 -13.92 15.75 5.77
CA LEU A 203 -13.62 14.92 6.94
C LEU A 203 -12.13 14.54 6.99
N ALA A 204 -11.57 14.06 5.88
CA ALA A 204 -10.17 13.70 5.82
C ALA A 204 -9.23 14.89 5.95
N THR A 205 -9.63 16.08 5.49
CA THR A 205 -8.84 17.31 5.67
C THR A 205 -8.77 17.70 7.14
N GLU A 206 -9.90 17.67 7.84
CA GLU A 206 -9.97 17.95 9.29
C GLU A 206 -9.17 16.95 10.13
N LEU A 207 -9.17 15.68 9.70
CA LEU A 207 -8.41 14.60 10.33
C LEU A 207 -6.95 14.53 9.86
N GLN A 208 -6.53 15.38 8.91
CA GLN A 208 -5.20 15.36 8.29
C GLN A 208 -4.81 14.00 7.68
N LEU A 209 -5.76 13.38 6.98
CA LEU A 209 -5.63 12.08 6.33
C LEU A 209 -5.26 12.18 4.86
N LEU A 210 -5.52 13.33 4.22
CA LEU A 210 -5.22 13.59 2.81
C LEU A 210 -4.50 14.93 2.65
N ASP A 211 -3.43 14.94 1.85
CA ASP A 211 -2.80 16.18 1.40
C ASP A 211 -2.76 16.24 -0.14
N THR A 212 -3.83 16.83 -0.70
CA THR A 212 -3.95 17.09 -2.14
C THR A 212 -3.15 18.32 -2.58
N THR A 213 -2.87 19.25 -1.67
CA THR A 213 -2.19 20.52 -2.00
C THR A 213 -0.71 20.28 -2.28
N THR A 214 -0.05 19.53 -1.41
CA THR A 214 1.35 19.13 -1.61
C THR A 214 1.46 18.19 -2.81
N ALA A 215 0.52 17.26 -2.99
CA ALA A 215 0.49 16.39 -4.16
C ALA A 215 0.35 17.19 -5.47
N ALA A 216 -0.57 18.16 -5.53
CA ALA A 216 -0.75 19.03 -6.69
C ALA A 216 0.51 19.83 -7.04
N LYS A 217 1.23 20.32 -6.03
CA LYS A 217 2.51 21.02 -6.19
C LYS A 217 3.61 20.12 -6.77
N VAL A 218 3.64 18.84 -6.41
CA VAL A 218 4.72 17.91 -6.75
C VAL A 218 4.44 17.15 -8.06
N SER A 219 3.23 16.62 -8.22
CA SER A 219 2.86 15.68 -9.30
C SER A 219 1.70 16.16 -10.18
N GLY A 220 1.09 17.31 -9.86
CA GLY A 220 -0.08 17.84 -10.56
C GLY A 220 -1.41 17.41 -9.95
N SER A 221 -2.52 17.87 -10.53
CA SER A 221 -3.88 17.60 -10.03
C SER A 221 -4.19 16.10 -9.98
N LYS A 222 -5.15 15.70 -9.14
CA LYS A 222 -5.63 14.31 -9.00
C LYS A 222 -4.56 13.30 -8.53
N PHE A 223 -3.49 13.80 -7.91
CA PHE A 223 -2.63 13.02 -7.02
C PHE A 223 -2.92 13.39 -5.56
N VAL A 224 -2.55 12.51 -4.63
CA VAL A 224 -2.80 12.70 -3.20
C VAL A 224 -1.69 12.04 -2.39
N TYR A 225 -1.29 12.67 -1.28
CA TYR A 225 -0.61 11.96 -0.20
C TYR A 225 -1.67 11.43 0.77
N LEU A 226 -1.67 10.11 1.00
CA LEU A 226 -2.35 9.55 2.17
C LEU A 226 -1.45 9.78 3.40
N CYS A 227 -2.04 10.29 4.46
CA CYS A 227 -1.34 10.67 5.68
C CYS A 227 -1.90 9.89 6.87
N ASN A 228 -1.07 9.69 7.89
CA ASN A 228 -1.50 9.19 9.20
C ASN A 228 -2.34 7.90 9.10
N GLU A 229 -3.53 7.87 9.70
CA GLU A 229 -4.40 6.70 9.71
C GLU A 229 -4.93 6.32 8.32
N ALA A 230 -5.00 7.22 7.34
CA ALA A 230 -5.39 6.82 5.98
C ALA A 230 -4.28 6.05 5.28
N ALA A 231 -3.01 6.39 5.53
CA ALA A 231 -1.87 5.60 5.04
C ALA A 231 -1.85 4.21 5.70
N MET A 232 -2.09 4.15 7.01
CA MET A 232 -2.21 2.86 7.72
C MET A 232 -3.42 2.05 7.25
N MET A 233 -4.56 2.72 6.98
CA MET A 233 -5.79 2.06 6.54
C MET A 233 -5.67 1.51 5.10
N GLU A 234 -4.91 2.15 4.22
CA GLU A 234 -4.54 1.56 2.93
C GLU A 234 -3.81 0.23 3.12
N LEU A 235 -2.75 0.21 3.94
CA LEU A 235 -1.99 -1.01 4.22
C LEU A 235 -2.85 -2.07 4.89
N ALA A 236 -3.73 -1.66 5.80
CA ALA A 236 -4.67 -2.54 6.49
C ALA A 236 -5.66 -3.20 5.52
N LEU A 237 -6.30 -2.42 4.65
CA LEU A 237 -7.22 -2.91 3.62
C LEU A 237 -6.55 -3.90 2.68
N VAL A 238 -5.35 -3.58 2.20
CA VAL A 238 -4.56 -4.46 1.32
C VAL A 238 -4.21 -5.76 2.04
N HIS A 239 -3.67 -5.70 3.25
CA HIS A 239 -3.24 -6.89 3.99
C HIS A 239 -4.41 -7.77 4.40
N TRP A 240 -5.51 -7.18 4.90
CA TRP A 240 -6.74 -7.91 5.22
C TRP A 240 -7.31 -8.62 3.98
N THR A 241 -7.40 -7.91 2.85
CA THR A 241 -7.90 -8.48 1.59
C THR A 241 -7.03 -9.64 1.11
N LEU A 242 -5.71 -9.47 1.05
CA LEU A 242 -4.79 -10.53 0.63
C LEU A 242 -4.83 -11.74 1.57
N SER A 243 -4.99 -11.51 2.88
CA SER A 243 -5.13 -12.59 3.87
C SER A 243 -6.38 -13.43 3.60
N LYS A 244 -7.52 -12.78 3.31
CA LYS A 244 -8.76 -13.47 2.93
C LYS A 244 -8.63 -14.26 1.64
N LEU A 245 -8.09 -13.65 0.59
CA LEU A 245 -7.92 -14.33 -0.70
C LEU A 245 -6.97 -15.53 -0.59
N ARG A 246 -5.87 -15.39 0.16
CA ARG A 246 -4.96 -16.50 0.45
C ARG A 246 -5.67 -17.65 1.16
N ALA A 247 -6.53 -17.36 2.13
CA ALA A 247 -7.34 -18.37 2.82
C ALA A 247 -8.35 -19.08 1.90
N ARG A 248 -8.72 -18.46 0.77
CA ARG A 248 -9.57 -19.02 -0.30
C ARG A 248 -8.78 -19.72 -1.41
N GLY A 249 -7.47 -19.95 -1.21
CA GLY A 249 -6.63 -20.69 -2.15
C GLY A 249 -6.08 -19.85 -3.31
N PHE A 250 -6.18 -18.52 -3.24
CA PHE A 250 -5.50 -17.64 -4.20
C PHE A 250 -3.99 -17.59 -3.91
N THR A 251 -3.19 -17.62 -4.97
CA THR A 251 -1.76 -17.35 -4.88
C THR A 251 -1.54 -15.84 -4.87
N VAL A 252 -0.91 -15.31 -3.82
CA VAL A 252 -0.70 -13.87 -3.63
C VAL A 252 0.58 -13.39 -4.30
N TRP A 253 0.47 -12.49 -5.28
CA TRP A 253 1.58 -11.91 -6.04
C TRP A 253 1.59 -10.38 -5.95
N LEU A 254 2.79 -9.80 -6.06
CA LEU A 254 3.00 -8.37 -6.32
C LEU A 254 3.57 -8.26 -7.74
N PRO A 255 2.72 -8.12 -8.77
CA PRO A 255 3.22 -8.06 -10.14
C PRO A 255 3.92 -6.70 -10.41
N PRO A 256 4.76 -6.61 -11.47
CA PRO A 256 5.29 -5.33 -11.91
C PRO A 256 4.18 -4.31 -12.22
N ASP A 257 4.44 -3.04 -11.95
CA ASP A 257 3.52 -1.93 -12.28
C ASP A 257 3.64 -1.47 -13.75
N VAL A 258 4.51 -2.10 -14.54
CA VAL A 258 4.76 -1.80 -15.96
C VAL A 258 4.57 -3.02 -16.84
N ALA A 259 4.12 -2.80 -18.07
CA ALA A 259 3.97 -3.85 -19.09
C ALA A 259 4.30 -3.31 -20.49
N HIS A 260 4.78 -4.19 -21.38
CA HIS A 260 4.96 -3.85 -22.79
C HIS A 260 3.63 -3.54 -23.47
N TYR A 261 3.64 -2.60 -24.42
CA TYR A 261 2.48 -2.17 -25.19
C TYR A 261 1.61 -3.34 -25.72
N LYS A 262 2.25 -4.36 -26.32
CA LYS A 262 1.55 -5.53 -26.87
C LYS A 262 0.82 -6.37 -25.81
N MET A 263 1.32 -6.39 -24.56
CA MET A 263 0.66 -7.08 -23.46
C MET A 263 -0.59 -6.33 -23.00
N VAL A 264 -0.50 -5.00 -22.95
CA VAL A 264 -1.62 -4.11 -22.63
C VAL A 264 -2.74 -4.26 -23.68
N GLU A 265 -2.39 -4.21 -24.97
CA GLU A 265 -3.33 -4.48 -26.08
C GLU A 265 -3.94 -5.88 -26.02
N GLY A 266 -3.13 -6.88 -25.67
CA GLY A 266 -3.60 -8.26 -25.56
C GLY A 266 -4.70 -8.45 -24.51
N CYS A 267 -4.70 -7.60 -23.48
CA CYS A 267 -5.73 -7.60 -22.45
C CYS A 267 -7.00 -6.81 -22.84
N GLY A 268 -6.99 -6.11 -23.98
CA GLY A 268 -8.12 -5.31 -24.48
C GLY A 268 -8.06 -3.82 -24.13
N PHE A 269 -6.93 -3.32 -23.62
CA PHE A 269 -6.71 -1.91 -23.35
C PHE A 269 -6.09 -1.22 -24.58
N HIS A 270 -6.39 0.07 -24.77
CA HIS A 270 -5.86 0.87 -25.87
C HIS A 270 -4.78 1.81 -25.38
N PRO A 271 -3.48 1.51 -25.57
CA PRO A 271 -2.42 2.31 -24.96
C PRO A 271 -2.03 3.53 -25.82
N ARG A 272 -2.51 3.61 -27.07
CA ARG A 272 -2.30 4.72 -28.02
C ARG A 272 -3.63 5.42 -28.34
N GLY A 273 -3.57 6.73 -28.58
CA GLY A 273 -4.72 7.57 -28.95
C GLY A 273 -4.85 8.82 -28.05
N GLU A 274 -5.67 9.79 -28.47
CA GLU A 274 -5.82 11.07 -27.76
C GLU A 274 -6.54 10.93 -26.40
N ALA A 275 -7.32 9.87 -26.21
CA ALA A 275 -8.11 9.59 -25.00
C ALA A 275 -7.66 8.31 -24.26
N THR A 276 -6.39 7.88 -24.43
CA THR A 276 -5.86 6.68 -23.77
C THR A 276 -5.90 6.80 -22.25
N GLN A 277 -6.36 5.76 -21.56
CA GLN A 277 -6.32 5.64 -20.09
C GLN A 277 -4.96 5.14 -19.57
N ILE A 278 -3.99 4.89 -20.45
CA ILE A 278 -2.69 4.29 -20.14
C ILE A 278 -1.57 5.33 -20.22
N TYR A 279 -0.74 5.43 -19.19
CA TYR A 279 0.50 6.20 -19.24
C TYR A 279 1.60 5.42 -19.97
N SER A 280 2.33 6.09 -20.86
CA SER A 280 3.49 5.52 -21.57
C SER A 280 4.80 5.99 -20.95
N VAL A 281 5.80 5.11 -20.89
CA VAL A 281 7.14 5.43 -20.41
C VAL A 281 7.99 5.94 -21.57
N ALA A 282 8.47 7.18 -21.47
CA ALA A 282 9.21 7.84 -22.54
C ALA A 282 10.49 7.04 -22.92
N ASN A 283 10.75 6.97 -24.23
CA ASN A 283 11.92 6.28 -24.82
C ASN A 283 11.96 4.76 -24.56
N THR A 284 10.81 4.13 -24.31
CA THR A 284 10.66 2.69 -24.15
C THR A 284 9.37 2.20 -24.83
N ASP A 285 9.16 0.88 -24.89
CA ASP A 285 7.90 0.25 -25.29
C ASP A 285 7.03 -0.15 -24.09
N LEU A 286 7.35 0.37 -22.90
CA LEU A 286 6.65 0.11 -21.64
C LEU A 286 5.54 1.13 -21.38
N CYS A 287 4.50 0.65 -20.72
CA CYS A 287 3.38 1.44 -20.20
C CYS A 287 3.20 1.15 -18.71
N LEU A 288 2.71 2.13 -17.95
CA LEU A 288 2.24 1.90 -16.59
C LEU A 288 0.89 1.16 -16.65
N ALA A 289 0.75 0.11 -15.85
CA ALA A 289 -0.46 -0.70 -15.83
C ALA A 289 -1.62 0.06 -15.17
N ALA A 290 -2.79 0.06 -15.81
CA ALA A 290 -4.03 0.63 -15.24
C ALA A 290 -4.72 -0.30 -14.21
N THR A 291 -4.23 -1.53 -14.11
CA THR A 291 -4.68 -2.61 -13.23
C THR A 291 -3.66 -3.75 -13.29
N SER A 292 -3.45 -4.45 -12.17
CA SER A 292 -2.65 -5.69 -12.14
C SER A 292 -3.23 -6.82 -12.99
N GLU A 293 -4.50 -6.72 -13.42
CA GLU A 293 -5.08 -7.59 -14.45
C GLU A 293 -4.17 -7.74 -15.68
N ILE A 294 -3.60 -6.63 -16.16
CA ILE A 294 -2.76 -6.63 -17.38
C ILE A 294 -1.55 -7.53 -17.20
N THR A 295 -0.86 -7.39 -16.07
CA THR A 295 0.38 -8.12 -15.80
C THR A 295 0.12 -9.55 -15.35
N LEU A 296 -0.99 -9.81 -14.65
CA LEU A 296 -1.45 -11.16 -14.30
C LEU A 296 -1.95 -11.95 -15.52
N ALA A 297 -2.65 -11.32 -16.46
CA ALA A 297 -3.06 -11.97 -17.70
C ALA A 297 -1.82 -12.31 -18.56
N ALA A 298 -0.93 -11.32 -18.74
CA ALA A 298 0.24 -11.44 -19.60
C ALA A 298 1.30 -12.42 -19.07
N MET A 299 1.33 -12.74 -17.78
CA MET A 299 2.33 -13.65 -17.19
C MET A 299 2.31 -15.06 -17.80
N LYS A 300 1.19 -15.47 -18.43
CA LYS A 300 1.00 -16.76 -19.09
C LYS A 300 1.04 -16.68 -20.62
N SER A 301 1.46 -15.54 -21.16
CA SER A 301 1.54 -15.30 -22.61
C SER A 301 2.38 -16.38 -23.32
N ASN A 302 1.87 -16.89 -24.45
CA ASN A 302 2.42 -18.01 -25.23
C ASN A 302 2.58 -19.36 -24.48
N GLU A 303 2.07 -19.50 -23.26
CA GLU A 303 2.16 -20.75 -22.49
C GLU A 303 1.06 -21.76 -22.88
N ILE A 304 1.39 -23.05 -22.80
CA ILE A 304 0.41 -24.15 -22.83
C ILE A 304 0.39 -24.77 -21.42
N VAL A 305 -0.66 -24.47 -20.66
CA VAL A 305 -0.84 -24.88 -19.27
C VAL A 305 -1.41 -26.32 -19.20
N PRO A 306 -1.02 -27.16 -18.23
CA PRO A 306 -1.68 -28.45 -18.00
C PRO A 306 -3.13 -28.24 -17.53
N THR A 307 -4.10 -28.91 -18.17
CA THR A 307 -5.53 -28.75 -17.81
C THR A 307 -5.81 -29.14 -16.36
N SER A 308 -5.09 -30.12 -15.83
CA SER A 308 -5.19 -30.57 -14.43
C SER A 308 -4.79 -29.51 -13.39
N SER A 309 -4.15 -28.41 -13.80
CA SER A 309 -3.80 -27.30 -12.90
C SER A 309 -4.85 -26.19 -12.86
N LEU A 310 -5.89 -26.26 -13.70
CA LEU A 310 -6.94 -25.25 -13.78
C LEU A 310 -8.10 -25.61 -12.82
N PRO A 311 -8.69 -24.62 -12.11
CA PRO A 311 -8.48 -23.19 -12.30
C PRO A 311 -7.25 -22.68 -11.56
N LEU A 312 -6.49 -21.79 -12.20
CA LEU A 312 -5.44 -21.04 -11.52
C LEU A 312 -6.04 -19.76 -10.93
N LYS A 313 -5.76 -19.50 -9.64
CA LYS A 313 -6.31 -18.36 -8.88
C LYS A 313 -5.18 -17.48 -8.35
N TYR A 314 -5.19 -16.20 -8.71
CA TYR A 314 -4.17 -15.22 -8.34
C TYR A 314 -4.78 -13.99 -7.69
N ALA A 315 -4.13 -13.51 -6.62
CA ALA A 315 -4.44 -12.25 -5.96
C ALA A 315 -3.26 -11.29 -6.14
N GLY A 316 -3.42 -10.23 -6.92
CA GLY A 316 -2.37 -9.28 -7.25
C GLY A 316 -2.54 -7.92 -6.58
N PHE A 317 -1.59 -7.52 -5.75
CA PHE A 317 -1.50 -6.14 -5.24
C PHE A 317 -0.55 -5.31 -6.10
N SER A 318 -1.01 -4.19 -6.64
CA SER A 318 -0.19 -3.28 -7.43
C SER A 318 -0.69 -1.83 -7.33
N HIS A 319 0.15 -0.90 -7.80
CA HIS A 319 -0.31 0.46 -8.08
C HIS A 319 -0.95 0.49 -9.47
N CYS A 320 -2.05 1.21 -9.60
CA CYS A 320 -2.80 1.39 -10.83
C CYS A 320 -2.63 2.83 -11.31
N PHE A 321 -2.23 3.01 -12.57
CA PHE A 321 -2.00 4.33 -13.17
C PHE A 321 -3.00 4.59 -14.29
N ARG A 322 -3.82 5.64 -14.17
CA ARG A 322 -4.85 6.01 -15.14
C ARG A 322 -4.79 7.48 -15.47
N THR A 323 -4.79 7.82 -16.77
CA THR A 323 -4.71 9.22 -17.21
C THR A 323 -6.01 10.00 -16.93
N GLU A 324 -7.13 9.30 -16.73
CA GLU A 324 -8.44 9.87 -16.40
C GLU A 324 -8.88 11.01 -17.34
N ILE A 325 -8.44 10.95 -18.60
CA ILE A 325 -8.82 11.88 -19.67
C ILE A 325 -10.32 11.71 -19.95
N GLY A 326 -11.03 12.81 -20.23
CA GLY A 326 -12.46 12.83 -20.58
C GLY A 326 -13.44 12.99 -19.41
N HIS A 327 -12.98 12.89 -18.16
CA HIS A 327 -13.86 12.92 -16.99
C HIS A 327 -13.65 14.20 -16.15
N GLY A 328 -14.46 15.23 -16.42
CA GLY A 328 -14.57 16.47 -15.65
C GLY A 328 -15.71 16.45 -14.63
N GLY A 329 -15.80 17.47 -13.76
CA GLY A 329 -16.95 17.67 -12.86
C GLY A 329 -16.79 17.12 -11.44
N ARG A 330 -17.91 16.78 -10.77
CA ARG A 330 -17.99 16.41 -9.34
C ARG A 330 -17.16 15.17 -8.95
N LEU A 331 -16.75 14.38 -9.93
CA LEU A 331 -15.88 13.21 -9.77
C LEU A 331 -14.42 13.55 -9.42
N THR A 332 -14.01 14.82 -9.51
CA THR A 332 -12.62 15.25 -9.30
C THR A 332 -12.29 15.68 -7.86
N ARG A 333 -13.29 15.80 -6.97
CA ARG A 333 -13.08 16.18 -5.57
C ARG A 333 -12.64 14.96 -4.75
N GLY A 334 -11.61 15.16 -3.92
CA GLY A 334 -11.04 14.13 -3.06
C GLY A 334 -10.36 13.01 -3.83
N ILE A 335 -10.63 11.75 -3.45
CA ILE A 335 -9.90 10.57 -3.95
C ILE A 335 -10.77 9.62 -4.78
N TYR A 336 -11.94 10.05 -5.23
CA TYR A 336 -12.88 9.19 -5.97
C TYR A 336 -12.35 8.78 -7.35
N ARG A 337 -11.63 9.69 -8.01
CA ARG A 337 -11.00 9.49 -9.32
C ARG A 337 -9.64 10.20 -9.36
N ILE A 338 -8.58 9.42 -9.21
CA ILE A 338 -7.18 9.87 -9.10
C ILE A 338 -6.28 9.11 -10.08
N HIS A 339 -5.11 9.68 -10.40
CA HIS A 339 -4.22 9.11 -11.41
C HIS A 339 -3.44 7.88 -10.95
N GLN A 340 -3.24 7.74 -9.65
CA GLN A 340 -2.49 6.65 -9.04
C GLN A 340 -3.27 6.15 -7.83
N PHE A 341 -3.47 4.84 -7.74
CA PHE A 341 -4.10 4.22 -6.57
C PHE A 341 -3.69 2.76 -6.37
N SER A 342 -3.79 2.30 -5.14
CA SER A 342 -3.56 0.92 -4.74
C SER A 342 -4.78 0.04 -5.00
N LYS A 343 -4.56 -1.15 -5.59
CA LYS A 343 -5.61 -2.14 -5.83
C LYS A 343 -5.15 -3.57 -5.54
N VAL A 344 -6.03 -4.37 -4.94
CA VAL A 344 -5.92 -5.84 -4.92
C VAL A 344 -6.90 -6.43 -5.94
N GLU A 345 -6.35 -7.17 -6.90
CA GLU A 345 -7.06 -7.82 -8.00
C GLU A 345 -7.14 -9.33 -7.76
N MET A 346 -8.31 -9.92 -8.00
CA MET A 346 -8.46 -11.35 -8.23
C MET A 346 -8.38 -11.62 -9.73
N PHE A 347 -7.59 -12.60 -10.13
CA PHE A 347 -7.48 -13.02 -11.51
C PHE A 347 -7.45 -14.54 -11.60
N GLY A 348 -8.02 -15.12 -12.65
CA GLY A 348 -7.82 -16.54 -12.88
C GLY A 348 -7.96 -17.02 -14.31
N PHE A 349 -7.47 -18.24 -14.49
CA PHE A 349 -7.48 -18.97 -15.75
C PHE A 349 -8.32 -20.23 -15.56
N CYS A 350 -9.34 -20.41 -16.39
CA CYS A 350 -10.23 -21.56 -16.37
C CYS A 350 -10.08 -22.39 -17.65
N ALA A 351 -10.35 -23.70 -17.56
CA ALA A 351 -10.31 -24.61 -18.71
C ALA A 351 -11.50 -24.40 -19.66
N ASP A 352 -12.68 -24.13 -19.12
CA ASP A 352 -13.92 -24.08 -19.88
C ASP A 352 -14.97 -23.15 -19.24
N MET A 353 -16.14 -23.05 -19.87
CA MET A 353 -17.25 -22.23 -19.42
C MET A 353 -17.84 -22.70 -18.09
N GLU A 354 -17.90 -24.02 -17.83
CA GLU A 354 -18.44 -24.56 -16.58
C GLU A 354 -17.57 -24.12 -15.39
N GLN A 355 -16.25 -24.23 -15.54
CA GLN A 355 -15.30 -23.76 -14.55
C GLN A 355 -15.32 -22.24 -14.42
N SER A 356 -15.48 -21.50 -15.54
CA SER A 356 -15.57 -20.04 -15.53
C SER A 356 -16.80 -19.53 -14.76
N LEU A 357 -17.98 -20.12 -15.00
CA LEU A 357 -19.21 -19.74 -14.30
C LEU A 357 -19.10 -19.96 -12.79
N ARG A 358 -18.63 -21.14 -12.37
CA ARG A 358 -18.39 -21.42 -10.94
C ARG A 358 -17.41 -20.44 -10.31
N PHE A 359 -16.34 -20.10 -11.02
CA PHE A 359 -15.34 -19.19 -10.48
C PHE A 359 -15.82 -17.72 -10.47
N PHE A 360 -16.63 -17.32 -11.45
CA PHE A 360 -17.30 -16.02 -11.45
C PHE A 360 -18.21 -15.87 -10.23
N ASP A 361 -19.06 -16.86 -9.95
CA ASP A 361 -19.93 -16.88 -8.76
C ASP A 361 -19.12 -16.86 -7.46
N GLU A 362 -18.00 -17.60 -7.41
CA GLU A 362 -17.09 -17.59 -6.26
C GLU A 362 -16.48 -16.20 -6.01
N MET A 363 -16.00 -15.51 -7.05
CA MET A 363 -15.41 -14.18 -6.93
C MET A 363 -16.43 -13.13 -6.48
N VAL A 364 -17.66 -13.19 -7.01
CA VAL A 364 -18.77 -12.33 -6.57
C VAL A 364 -19.12 -12.58 -5.10
N ALA A 365 -19.14 -13.86 -4.68
CA ALA A 365 -19.38 -14.22 -3.28
C ALA A 365 -18.28 -13.69 -2.35
N ILE A 366 -17.01 -13.76 -2.77
CA ILE A 366 -15.88 -13.20 -2.01
C ILE A 366 -16.02 -11.69 -1.84
N GLN A 367 -16.30 -10.95 -2.92
CA GLN A 367 -16.51 -9.50 -2.86
C GLN A 367 -17.68 -9.15 -1.93
N THR A 368 -18.80 -9.88 -2.06
CA THR A 368 -19.98 -9.69 -1.23
C THR A 368 -19.67 -9.87 0.25
N GLU A 369 -19.03 -10.99 0.63
CA GLU A 369 -18.63 -11.27 2.02
C GLU A 369 -17.71 -10.17 2.56
N MET A 370 -16.69 -9.79 1.78
CA MET A 370 -15.74 -8.74 2.18
C MET A 370 -16.44 -7.41 2.48
N TYR A 371 -17.33 -6.96 1.59
CA TYR A 371 -17.99 -5.67 1.77
C TYR A 371 -19.05 -5.70 2.88
N GLN A 372 -19.68 -6.87 3.13
CA GLN A 372 -20.53 -7.07 4.31
C GLN A 372 -19.73 -7.01 5.61
N GLU A 373 -18.56 -7.63 5.67
CA GLU A 373 -17.68 -7.59 6.86
C GLU A 373 -17.12 -6.19 7.15
N LEU A 374 -16.91 -5.38 6.11
CA LEU A 374 -16.61 -3.95 6.24
C LEU A 374 -17.82 -3.11 6.66
N GLY A 375 -19.00 -3.72 6.84
CA GLY A 375 -20.23 -3.04 7.27
C GLY A 375 -20.77 -2.04 6.25
N LEU A 376 -20.49 -2.24 4.96
CA LEU A 376 -20.93 -1.33 3.90
C LEU A 376 -22.35 -1.66 3.44
N HIS A 377 -23.08 -0.62 3.04
CA HIS A 377 -24.30 -0.77 2.25
C HIS A 377 -23.96 -0.68 0.76
N PHE A 378 -24.29 -1.71 -0.01
CA PHE A 378 -23.92 -1.78 -1.41
C PHE A 378 -24.94 -2.53 -2.28
N GLN A 379 -24.79 -2.39 -3.59
CA GLN A 379 -25.60 -3.01 -4.62
C GLN A 379 -24.70 -3.74 -5.61
N ILE A 380 -25.15 -4.89 -6.10
CA ILE A 380 -24.55 -5.59 -7.24
C ILE A 380 -25.37 -5.24 -8.47
N VAL A 381 -24.71 -4.82 -9.54
CA VAL A 381 -25.31 -4.33 -10.77
C VAL A 381 -24.82 -5.18 -11.95
N ASP A 382 -25.75 -5.76 -12.70
CA ASP A 382 -25.46 -6.41 -13.99
C ASP A 382 -25.33 -5.34 -15.06
N MET A 383 -24.12 -5.19 -15.60
CA MET A 383 -23.77 -4.08 -16.47
C MET A 383 -24.35 -4.28 -17.86
N ALA A 384 -24.92 -3.21 -18.42
CA ALA A 384 -25.50 -3.24 -19.74
C ALA A 384 -24.45 -3.44 -20.85
N SER A 385 -24.90 -3.90 -22.01
CA SER A 385 -24.04 -4.25 -23.15
C SER A 385 -23.11 -3.13 -23.62
N GLY A 386 -23.54 -1.87 -23.52
CA GLY A 386 -22.72 -0.70 -23.84
C GLY A 386 -21.60 -0.39 -22.85
N ASP A 387 -21.64 -0.94 -21.62
CA ASP A 387 -20.64 -0.72 -20.57
C ASP A 387 -19.81 -1.97 -20.21
N LEU A 388 -19.90 -3.04 -21.01
CA LEU A 388 -19.05 -4.22 -20.84
C LEU A 388 -17.56 -3.96 -21.19
N GLY A 389 -17.29 -2.92 -21.97
CA GLY A 389 -16.02 -2.78 -22.67
C GLY A 389 -15.78 -3.90 -23.70
N ASN A 390 -14.59 -3.93 -24.29
CA ASN A 390 -14.27 -4.95 -25.30
C ASN A 390 -14.06 -6.37 -24.74
N PRO A 391 -13.34 -6.60 -23.61
CA PRO A 391 -12.98 -7.96 -23.21
C PRO A 391 -14.09 -8.74 -22.49
N ALA A 392 -14.97 -8.07 -21.73
CA ALA A 392 -15.92 -8.77 -20.87
C ALA A 392 -17.07 -9.39 -21.69
N PHE A 393 -17.33 -10.68 -21.46
CA PHE A 393 -18.52 -11.41 -21.91
C PHE A 393 -19.73 -11.17 -20.98
N ARG A 394 -19.47 -11.04 -19.68
CA ARG A 394 -20.40 -10.58 -18.64
C ARG A 394 -19.63 -9.81 -17.57
N LYS A 395 -20.24 -8.76 -17.01
CA LYS A 395 -19.61 -7.87 -16.02
C LYS A 395 -20.62 -7.52 -14.92
N PHE A 396 -20.22 -7.69 -13.67
CA PHE A 396 -20.94 -7.15 -12.51
C PHE A 396 -20.12 -6.05 -11.85
N ASP A 397 -20.75 -4.92 -11.58
CA ASP A 397 -20.17 -3.88 -10.73
C ASP A 397 -20.82 -3.88 -9.35
N ILE A 398 -20.04 -3.51 -8.34
CA ILE A 398 -20.50 -3.38 -6.97
C ILE A 398 -20.40 -1.90 -6.59
N LEU A 399 -21.54 -1.29 -6.30
CA LEU A 399 -21.65 0.12 -5.95
C LEU A 399 -21.93 0.24 -4.45
N ALA A 400 -21.09 0.94 -3.70
CA ALA A 400 -21.30 1.23 -2.28
C ALA A 400 -21.93 2.60 -2.08
N TRP A 401 -22.84 2.71 -1.12
CA TRP A 401 -23.42 3.97 -0.70
C TRP A 401 -22.37 4.83 0.00
N MET A 402 -22.24 6.09 -0.43
CA MET A 402 -21.30 7.06 0.13
C MET A 402 -22.11 8.22 0.75
N PRO A 403 -22.34 8.23 2.09
CA PRO A 403 -23.27 9.15 2.75
C PRO A 403 -23.06 10.64 2.48
N GLY A 404 -21.81 11.12 2.50
CA GLY A 404 -21.49 12.52 2.24
C GLY A 404 -21.60 12.88 0.76
N ARG A 405 -21.33 11.92 -0.14
CA ARG A 405 -21.59 12.10 -1.58
C ARG A 405 -23.08 12.03 -1.94
N LYS A 406 -23.89 11.31 -1.14
CA LYS A 406 -25.33 11.07 -1.35
C LYS A 406 -25.64 10.29 -2.63
N GLU A 407 -24.73 9.40 -3.03
CA GLU A 407 -24.87 8.56 -4.21
C GLU A 407 -24.16 7.21 -3.99
N TYR A 408 -24.52 6.23 -4.80
CA TYR A 408 -23.75 5.00 -4.91
C TYR A 408 -22.52 5.25 -5.79
N GLY A 409 -21.37 4.71 -5.38
CA GLY A 409 -20.15 4.75 -6.15
C GLY A 409 -19.55 3.37 -6.34
N GLU A 410 -19.09 3.06 -7.55
CA GLU A 410 -18.45 1.79 -7.90
C GLU A 410 -17.20 1.58 -7.04
N ILE A 411 -17.19 0.56 -6.19
CA ILE A 411 -16.01 0.16 -5.40
C ILE A 411 -15.31 -1.07 -5.98
N SER A 412 -15.97 -1.77 -6.91
CA SER A 412 -15.47 -2.99 -7.51
C SER A 412 -16.19 -3.35 -8.81
N SER A 413 -15.51 -4.13 -9.63
CA SER A 413 -15.99 -4.75 -10.86
C SER A 413 -15.55 -6.21 -10.91
N MET A 414 -16.28 -7.04 -11.66
CA MET A 414 -16.02 -8.46 -11.86
C MET A 414 -16.38 -8.84 -13.29
N SER A 415 -15.40 -9.26 -14.08
CA SER A 415 -15.58 -9.59 -15.50
C SER A 415 -15.19 -11.02 -15.83
N MET A 416 -16.05 -11.71 -16.57
CA MET A 416 -15.69 -12.94 -17.26
C MET A 416 -15.33 -12.60 -18.70
N CYS A 417 -14.12 -12.91 -19.13
CA CYS A 417 -13.58 -12.51 -20.44
C CYS A 417 -13.51 -13.66 -21.45
N THR A 418 -14.00 -14.86 -21.08
CA THR A 418 -13.90 -16.08 -21.90
C THR A 418 -12.51 -16.20 -22.53
N ASP A 419 -12.39 -16.58 -23.79
CA ASP A 419 -11.11 -16.73 -24.48
C ASP A 419 -10.58 -15.43 -25.12
N TYR A 420 -11.22 -14.26 -24.88
CA TYR A 420 -10.86 -12.98 -25.52
C TYR A 420 -9.38 -12.61 -25.31
N GLN A 421 -8.94 -12.59 -24.05
CA GLN A 421 -7.57 -12.24 -23.68
C GLN A 421 -6.62 -13.38 -24.02
N ALA A 422 -7.04 -14.63 -23.78
CA ALA A 422 -6.26 -15.83 -24.06
C ALA A 422 -5.91 -15.96 -25.55
N ARG A 423 -6.82 -15.63 -26.47
CA ARG A 423 -6.55 -15.63 -27.92
C ARG A 423 -5.54 -14.57 -28.31
N ARG A 424 -5.60 -13.39 -27.69
CA ARG A 424 -4.70 -12.26 -27.98
C ARG A 424 -3.31 -12.46 -27.38
N LEU A 425 -3.23 -13.13 -26.23
CA LEU A 425 -1.99 -13.48 -25.52
C LEU A 425 -1.49 -14.89 -25.83
N ASN A 426 -2.19 -15.64 -26.70
CA ASN A 426 -1.89 -17.02 -27.10
C ASN A 426 -1.73 -18.00 -25.92
N ILE A 427 -2.63 -17.92 -24.93
CA ILE A 427 -2.63 -18.72 -23.70
C ILE A 427 -3.54 -19.93 -23.88
N ARG A 428 -2.98 -21.13 -23.74
CA ARG A 428 -3.69 -22.38 -24.06
C ARG A 428 -3.55 -23.40 -22.95
N HIS A 429 -4.36 -24.46 -23.01
CA HIS A 429 -4.21 -25.64 -22.18
C HIS A 429 -4.40 -26.93 -23.00
N LYS A 430 -3.95 -28.06 -22.45
CA LYS A 430 -4.23 -29.40 -22.98
C LYS A 430 -4.25 -30.44 -21.87
N GLN A 431 -5.03 -31.51 -22.04
CA GLN A 431 -5.15 -32.58 -21.04
C GLN A 431 -3.90 -33.47 -21.08
N ARG A 432 -3.56 -34.00 -22.26
CA ARG A 432 -2.37 -34.81 -22.51
C ARG A 432 -1.51 -34.17 -23.59
N LYS A 433 -0.26 -34.62 -23.69
CA LYS A 433 0.72 -34.04 -24.63
C LYS A 433 0.28 -34.13 -26.10
N GLU A 434 -0.42 -35.21 -26.44
CA GLU A 434 -0.94 -35.58 -27.77
C GLU A 434 -2.22 -34.82 -28.15
N ASP A 435 -2.96 -34.27 -27.18
CA ASP A 435 -4.26 -33.67 -27.42
C ASP A 435 -4.12 -32.30 -28.11
N ALA A 436 -5.13 -31.93 -28.89
CA ALA A 436 -5.23 -30.58 -29.44
C ALA A 436 -5.33 -29.56 -28.29
N THR A 437 -4.64 -28.43 -28.44
CA THR A 437 -4.69 -27.35 -27.46
C THR A 437 -6.00 -26.58 -27.56
N GLN A 438 -6.56 -26.19 -26.41
CA GLN A 438 -7.71 -25.29 -26.28
C GLN A 438 -7.25 -23.97 -25.66
N PHE A 439 -7.99 -22.88 -25.88
CA PHE A 439 -7.70 -21.61 -25.20
C PHE A 439 -8.33 -21.62 -23.81
N VAL A 440 -7.60 -21.11 -22.83
CA VAL A 440 -8.16 -20.91 -21.49
C VAL A 440 -9.20 -19.79 -21.52
N HIS A 441 -10.09 -19.77 -20.54
CA HIS A 441 -10.90 -18.60 -20.23
C HIS A 441 -10.22 -17.75 -19.16
N THR A 442 -10.36 -16.42 -19.22
CA THR A 442 -9.86 -15.51 -18.19
C THR A 442 -10.99 -14.80 -17.45
N LEU A 443 -10.76 -14.55 -16.16
CA LEU A 443 -11.66 -13.81 -15.28
C LEU A 443 -10.84 -12.83 -14.44
N ASN A 444 -11.39 -11.64 -14.21
CA ASN A 444 -10.78 -10.59 -13.39
C ASN A 444 -11.82 -9.97 -12.46
N GLY A 445 -11.41 -9.56 -11.26
CA GLY A 445 -12.31 -8.95 -10.30
C GLY A 445 -11.59 -8.13 -9.25
N THR A 446 -12.06 -6.92 -9.00
CA THR A 446 -11.49 -6.04 -7.99
C THR A 446 -11.88 -6.53 -6.59
N ALA A 447 -10.92 -6.98 -5.78
CA ALA A 447 -11.21 -7.29 -4.38
C ALA A 447 -11.20 -6.02 -3.52
N CYS A 448 -10.22 -5.15 -3.73
CA CYS A 448 -10.04 -3.92 -2.96
C CYS A 448 -9.45 -2.81 -3.81
N ALA A 449 -10.27 -1.85 -4.24
CA ALA A 449 -9.79 -0.56 -4.75
C ALA A 449 -9.74 0.45 -3.61
N VAL A 450 -8.54 0.70 -3.08
CA VAL A 450 -8.34 1.40 -1.82
C VAL A 450 -9.03 2.77 -1.75
N PRO A 451 -8.94 3.67 -2.75
CA PRO A 451 -9.46 5.03 -2.59
C PRO A 451 -10.97 5.07 -2.35
N ARG A 452 -11.74 4.30 -3.11
CA ARG A 452 -13.21 4.33 -3.02
C ARG A 452 -13.71 3.53 -1.81
N LEU A 453 -12.96 2.54 -1.35
CA LEU A 453 -13.21 1.90 -0.05
C LEU A 453 -12.91 2.87 1.10
N LEU A 454 -11.81 3.63 1.06
CA LEU A 454 -11.53 4.68 2.05
C LEU A 454 -12.67 5.71 2.11
N ILE A 455 -13.19 6.16 0.97
CA ILE A 455 -14.36 7.06 0.93
C ILE A 455 -15.55 6.42 1.64
N SER A 456 -15.90 5.19 1.26
CA SER A 456 -17.05 4.48 1.80
C SER A 456 -16.92 4.29 3.33
N LEU A 457 -15.73 3.94 3.81
CA LEU A 457 -15.44 3.75 5.22
C LEU A 457 -15.46 5.07 6.01
N LEU A 458 -14.76 6.09 5.56
CA LEU A 458 -14.72 7.40 6.22
C LEU A 458 -16.13 7.99 6.34
N GLU A 459 -16.90 7.99 5.26
CA GLU A 459 -18.25 8.58 5.27
C GLU A 459 -19.26 7.72 6.05
N THR A 460 -19.12 6.39 6.05
CA THR A 460 -20.03 5.48 6.78
C THR A 460 -19.77 5.46 8.28
N TYR A 461 -18.51 5.58 8.71
CA TYR A 461 -18.11 5.43 10.10
C TYR A 461 -17.86 6.76 10.84
N GLN A 462 -18.11 7.90 10.19
CA GLN A 462 -17.99 9.21 10.83
C GLN A 462 -18.93 9.39 12.01
N GLN A 463 -18.46 10.14 13.01
CA GLN A 463 -19.19 10.53 14.20
C GLN A 463 -19.41 12.05 14.23
N LYS A 464 -20.36 12.50 15.04
CA LYS A 464 -20.76 13.91 15.15
C LYS A 464 -19.62 14.84 15.57
N ASP A 465 -18.65 14.33 16.33
CA ASP A 465 -17.47 15.07 16.80
C ASP A 465 -16.35 15.17 15.76
N GLY A 466 -16.53 14.57 14.58
CA GLY A 466 -15.56 14.51 13.49
C GLY A 466 -14.60 13.32 13.58
N SER A 467 -14.72 12.45 14.58
CA SER A 467 -13.97 11.19 14.63
C SER A 467 -14.54 10.15 13.66
N VAL A 468 -13.76 9.12 13.33
CA VAL A 468 -14.17 7.99 12.48
C VAL A 468 -13.89 6.68 13.19
N VAL A 469 -14.90 5.84 13.35
CA VAL A 469 -14.73 4.49 13.91
C VAL A 469 -14.07 3.59 12.88
N ILE A 470 -13.07 2.81 13.30
CA ILE A 470 -12.40 1.82 12.44
C ILE A 470 -13.22 0.51 12.49
N PRO A 471 -13.60 -0.07 11.32
CA PRO A 471 -14.27 -1.37 11.26
C PRO A 471 -13.50 -2.43 12.04
N GLU A 472 -14.21 -3.27 12.79
CA GLU A 472 -13.60 -4.27 13.68
C GLU A 472 -12.61 -5.19 12.94
N VAL A 473 -12.95 -5.60 11.71
CA VAL A 473 -12.11 -6.47 10.88
C VAL A 473 -10.77 -5.83 10.47
N LEU A 474 -10.67 -4.50 10.50
CA LEU A 474 -9.44 -3.76 10.18
C LEU A 474 -8.60 -3.43 11.40
N ARG A 475 -9.15 -3.45 12.62
CA ARG A 475 -8.43 -3.07 13.85
C ARG A 475 -7.13 -3.85 14.08
N PRO A 476 -7.06 -5.18 13.86
CA PRO A 476 -5.80 -5.93 14.00
C PRO A 476 -4.68 -5.44 13.07
N TYR A 477 -5.06 -4.89 11.92
CA TYR A 477 -4.12 -4.34 10.92
C TYR A 477 -3.82 -2.85 11.14
N MET A 478 -4.59 -2.20 12.01
CA MET A 478 -4.47 -0.80 12.43
C MET A 478 -3.85 -0.65 13.83
N GLY A 479 -3.13 -1.67 14.32
CA GLY A 479 -2.51 -1.63 15.66
C GLY A 479 -3.53 -1.64 16.80
N MET A 480 -4.68 -2.30 16.60
CA MET A 480 -5.83 -2.31 17.52
C MET A 480 -6.49 -0.95 17.76
N GLN A 481 -6.18 0.07 16.96
CA GLN A 481 -6.84 1.36 17.03
C GLN A 481 -8.32 1.21 16.68
N GLU A 482 -9.20 1.77 17.51
CA GLU A 482 -10.65 1.68 17.33
C GLU A 482 -11.26 2.91 16.64
N VAL A 483 -10.64 4.07 16.82
CA VAL A 483 -11.17 5.37 16.37
C VAL A 483 -10.05 6.26 15.86
N ILE A 484 -10.30 6.96 14.75
CA ILE A 484 -9.48 8.05 14.23
C ILE A 484 -10.04 9.35 14.81
N THR A 485 -9.25 10.10 15.57
CA THR A 485 -9.69 11.34 16.24
C THR A 485 -9.05 12.58 15.62
N PRO A 486 -9.73 13.75 15.62
CA PRO A 486 -9.15 15.00 15.12
C PRO A 486 -7.83 15.37 15.82
N ARG A 487 -6.75 15.47 15.04
CA ARG A 487 -5.44 15.93 15.51
C ARG A 487 -5.44 17.46 15.67
N LYS A 488 -5.78 17.96 16.85
CA LYS A 488 -5.77 19.40 17.11
C LYS A 488 -4.43 19.82 17.70
N HIS A 489 -3.52 20.27 16.83
CA HIS A 489 -2.34 21.01 17.28
C HIS A 489 -2.77 22.29 17.99
N SER A 490 -2.18 22.56 19.15
CA SER A 490 -2.36 23.82 19.86
C SER A 490 -1.06 24.62 19.81
N SER A 491 -1.16 25.95 19.93
CA SER A 491 -0.03 26.85 20.13
C SER A 491 0.19 27.23 21.61
N SER A 492 -0.61 26.67 22.53
CA SER A 492 -0.54 26.93 23.97
C SER A 492 -0.91 25.71 24.82
N ASN A 493 -0.49 25.71 26.09
CA ASN A 493 -0.89 24.67 27.06
C ASN A 493 -2.41 24.62 27.22
N ASP A 494 -3.06 25.78 27.35
CA ASP A 494 -4.52 25.90 27.44
C ASP A 494 -5.24 25.23 26.27
N GLY A 495 -4.75 25.44 25.04
CA GLY A 495 -5.36 24.80 23.88
C GLY A 495 -5.06 23.30 23.82
N LEU A 496 -3.88 22.84 24.25
CA LEU A 496 -3.54 21.41 24.34
C LEU A 496 -4.49 20.70 25.32
N VAL A 497 -4.56 21.19 26.55
CA VAL A 497 -5.41 20.63 27.62
C VAL A 497 -6.90 20.79 27.25
N GLY A 498 -7.28 21.93 26.66
CA GLY A 498 -8.62 22.15 26.12
C GLY A 498 -9.01 21.17 25.01
N ASN A 499 -8.06 20.76 24.16
CA ASN A 499 -8.30 19.75 23.14
C ASN A 499 -8.48 18.36 23.76
N LEU A 500 -7.61 17.96 24.70
CA LEU A 500 -7.74 16.70 25.44
C LEU A 500 -9.07 16.59 26.21
N ARG A 501 -9.58 17.71 26.74
CA ARG A 501 -10.92 17.79 27.33
C ARG A 501 -12.02 17.59 26.30
N LYS A 502 -11.93 18.26 25.14
CA LYS A 502 -12.93 18.15 24.07
C LYS A 502 -12.99 16.75 23.46
N THR A 503 -11.88 16.02 23.42
CA THR A 503 -11.82 14.64 22.91
C THR A 503 -12.14 13.58 23.98
N GLY A 504 -12.51 13.98 25.19
CA GLY A 504 -12.92 13.07 26.26
C GLY A 504 -11.76 12.34 26.97
N VAL A 505 -10.51 12.68 26.66
CA VAL A 505 -9.32 12.14 27.35
C VAL A 505 -9.27 12.65 28.79
N ILE A 506 -9.53 13.96 29.00
CA ILE A 506 -9.68 14.54 30.34
C ILE A 506 -11.17 14.63 30.68
N GLN A 507 -11.59 13.95 31.74
CA GLN A 507 -12.97 13.78 32.18
C GLN A 507 -13.27 14.52 33.50
N THR A 508 -12.29 14.72 34.36
CA THR A 508 -12.47 15.41 35.65
C THR A 508 -11.92 16.83 35.64
N ASN A 509 -12.56 17.73 36.42
CA ASN A 509 -12.10 19.12 36.53
C ASN A 509 -10.74 19.20 37.25
N ALA A 510 -10.51 18.35 38.26
CA ALA A 510 -9.24 18.31 38.98
C ALA A 510 -8.05 18.00 38.03
N VAL A 511 -8.20 17.02 37.14
CA VAL A 511 -7.17 16.69 36.13
C VAL A 511 -7.01 17.81 35.11
N TYR A 512 -8.12 18.41 34.66
CA TYR A 512 -8.08 19.56 33.75
C TYR A 512 -7.30 20.73 34.37
N ASP A 513 -7.61 21.11 35.60
CA ASP A 513 -6.98 22.23 36.31
C ASP A 513 -5.50 21.93 36.62
N ALA A 514 -5.18 20.71 37.05
CA ALA A 514 -3.80 20.28 37.26
C ALA A 514 -2.95 20.40 35.99
N MET A 515 -3.38 19.81 34.88
CA MET A 515 -2.63 19.89 33.61
C MET A 515 -2.59 21.31 33.04
N LYS A 516 -3.63 22.11 33.27
CA LYS A 516 -3.66 23.51 32.83
C LYS A 516 -2.67 24.37 33.60
N SER A 517 -2.52 24.14 34.91
CA SER A 517 -1.60 24.87 35.77
C SER A 517 -0.12 24.53 35.54
N VAL A 518 0.18 23.30 35.09
CA VAL A 518 1.55 22.86 34.77
C VAL A 518 1.80 23.01 33.26
N ASP A 519 2.49 24.09 32.87
CA ASP A 519 2.82 24.33 31.47
C ASP A 519 3.88 23.35 30.96
N ARG A 520 3.46 22.42 30.08
CA ARG A 520 4.33 21.38 29.52
C ARG A 520 5.58 21.92 28.83
N ALA A 521 5.50 23.09 28.18
CA ALA A 521 6.66 23.67 27.50
C ALA A 521 7.79 24.01 28.48
N LYS A 522 7.48 24.28 29.76
CA LYS A 522 8.49 24.54 30.79
C LYS A 522 9.21 23.28 31.24
N TYR A 523 8.72 22.09 30.93
CA TYR A 523 9.34 20.80 31.25
C TYR A 523 10.09 20.20 30.06
N MET A 524 10.23 20.97 28.99
CA MET A 524 10.97 20.62 27.79
C MET A 524 12.03 21.69 27.54
N THR A 525 13.23 21.29 27.10
CA THR A 525 14.33 22.19 26.78
C THR A 525 14.73 22.03 25.31
N SER A 526 15.34 23.07 24.71
CA SER A 526 15.80 23.04 23.31
C SER A 526 17.03 22.14 23.09
N GLN A 527 17.65 21.67 24.17
CA GLN A 527 18.74 20.70 24.21
C GLN A 527 18.42 19.68 25.29
N SER A 528 18.64 18.39 25.01
CA SER A 528 18.53 17.36 26.04
C SER A 528 19.69 17.43 27.04
N PRO A 529 19.61 16.79 28.23
CA PRO A 529 20.68 16.85 29.23
C PRO A 529 21.99 16.17 28.80
N ASP A 530 21.96 15.39 27.72
CA ASP A 530 23.11 14.80 27.01
C ASP A 530 23.55 15.61 25.77
N GLU A 531 23.09 16.86 25.66
CA GLU A 531 23.46 17.83 24.61
C GLU A 531 23.05 17.46 23.17
N GLU A 532 22.15 16.50 22.98
CA GLU A 532 21.62 16.18 21.65
C GLU A 532 20.64 17.26 21.15
N PRO A 533 20.72 17.67 19.87
CA PRO A 533 19.78 18.59 19.27
C PRO A 533 18.42 17.91 19.12
N LEU A 534 17.45 18.37 19.92
CA LEU A 534 16.05 17.99 19.77
C LEU A 534 15.47 18.80 18.60
N GLY A 535 14.88 18.12 17.59
CA GLY A 535 14.28 18.75 16.41
C GLY A 535 13.19 19.78 16.72
N PRO A 536 12.52 20.41 15.73
CA PRO A 536 11.52 21.46 15.99
C PRO A 536 10.47 21.01 17.02
N LEU A 537 10.53 21.61 18.21
CA LEU A 537 9.72 21.25 19.36
C LEU A 537 8.33 21.89 19.24
N SER A 538 7.27 21.07 19.26
CA SER A 538 5.92 21.55 19.54
C SER A 538 5.46 20.93 20.84
N ALA A 539 5.80 21.57 21.97
CA ALA A 539 5.41 21.13 23.31
C ALA A 539 3.90 20.96 23.51
N TYR A 540 3.10 21.53 22.60
CA TYR A 540 1.64 21.53 22.62
C TYR A 540 1.02 20.60 21.56
N THR A 541 1.83 19.66 21.04
CA THR A 541 1.35 18.54 20.23
C THR A 541 1.17 17.32 21.12
N ASP A 542 0.09 16.57 20.89
CA ASP A 542 -0.17 15.32 21.59
C ASP A 542 0.70 14.17 21.05
N ALA A 543 2.00 14.23 21.35
CA ALA A 543 3.00 13.27 20.94
C ALA A 543 4.09 13.11 22.01
N PRO A 544 4.75 11.95 22.10
CA PRO A 544 5.93 11.80 22.94
C PRO A 544 7.09 12.64 22.37
N HIS A 545 7.95 13.15 23.24
CA HIS A 545 9.14 13.90 22.84
C HIS A 545 10.40 13.35 23.49
N PRO A 546 11.56 13.31 22.80
CA PRO A 546 12.80 12.85 23.42
C PRO A 546 13.26 13.81 24.52
N ILE A 547 13.84 13.27 25.59
CA ILE A 547 14.41 14.03 26.72
C ILE A 547 15.88 13.66 27.00
N GLY A 548 16.56 13.08 26.02
CA GLY A 548 17.93 12.55 26.15
C GLY A 548 17.97 11.11 26.66
N PHE A 549 19.15 10.49 26.62
CA PHE A 549 19.42 9.12 27.07
C PHE A 549 18.48 8.06 26.47
N ASN A 550 18.02 8.29 25.24
CA ASN A 550 17.02 7.46 24.55
C ASN A 550 15.69 7.32 25.33
N GLN A 551 15.38 8.29 26.20
CA GLN A 551 14.14 8.39 26.95
C GLN A 551 13.21 9.42 26.31
N THR A 552 11.91 9.34 26.64
CA THR A 552 10.91 10.30 26.17
C THR A 552 10.07 10.83 27.32
N ILE A 553 9.65 12.09 27.22
CA ILE A 553 8.45 12.57 27.90
C ILE A 553 7.24 12.02 27.15
N SER A 554 6.37 11.28 27.83
CA SER A 554 5.20 10.63 27.22
C SER A 554 4.24 11.65 26.58
N ALA A 555 3.41 11.20 25.65
CA ALA A 555 2.40 12.05 25.02
C ALA A 555 1.44 12.66 26.06
N PRO A 556 0.98 13.91 25.89
CA PRO A 556 -0.02 14.54 26.74
C PRO A 556 -1.25 13.68 27.08
N HIS A 557 -1.83 12.94 26.14
CA HIS A 557 -2.97 12.05 26.44
C HIS A 557 -2.61 10.93 27.42
N MET A 558 -1.39 10.37 27.35
CA MET A 558 -0.94 9.35 28.30
C MET A 558 -0.79 9.92 29.70
N HIS A 559 -0.29 11.15 29.83
CA HIS A 559 -0.26 11.85 31.12
C HIS A 559 -1.67 12.11 31.66
N ALA A 560 -2.59 12.55 30.81
CA ALA A 560 -3.99 12.75 31.19
C ALA A 560 -4.62 11.43 31.70
N HIS A 561 -4.39 10.30 31.02
CA HIS A 561 -4.86 9.00 31.49
C HIS A 561 -4.26 8.59 32.84
N ALA A 562 -2.95 8.77 33.03
CA ALA A 562 -2.30 8.50 34.32
C ALA A 562 -2.89 9.38 35.44
N LEU A 563 -3.18 10.65 35.15
CA LEU A 563 -3.78 11.58 36.10
C LEU A 563 -5.24 11.23 36.44
N GLU A 564 -6.06 10.81 35.46
CA GLU A 564 -7.44 10.36 35.71
C GLU A 564 -7.47 9.09 36.58
N LEU A 565 -6.61 8.12 36.28
CA LEU A 565 -6.48 6.90 37.09
C LEU A 565 -5.99 7.22 38.50
N GLY A 566 -4.99 8.09 38.60
CA GLY A 566 -4.47 8.56 39.88
C GLY A 566 -5.54 9.28 40.70
N TYR A 567 -6.21 10.27 40.11
CA TYR A 567 -7.29 11.01 40.76
C TYR A 567 -8.40 10.08 41.25
N ALA A 568 -8.84 9.12 40.43
CA ALA A 568 -9.83 8.12 40.83
C ALA A 568 -9.38 7.23 42.00
N ALA A 569 -8.07 6.97 42.15
CA ALA A 569 -7.52 6.22 43.28
C ALA A 569 -7.41 7.05 44.56
N ILE A 570 -7.28 8.38 44.44
CA ILE A 570 -6.97 9.25 45.58
C ILE A 570 -8.06 10.26 45.96
N GLN A 571 -9.14 10.39 45.21
CA GLN A 571 -10.15 11.45 45.42
C GLN A 571 -10.75 11.43 46.83
N ASP A 572 -10.95 10.25 47.42
CA ASP A 572 -11.52 10.07 48.76
C ASP A 572 -10.45 9.92 49.86
N VAL A 573 -9.17 10.14 49.54
CA VAL A 573 -8.05 10.02 50.47
C VAL A 573 -7.68 11.38 51.05
N ALA A 574 -7.62 11.47 52.38
CA ALA A 574 -7.35 12.72 53.09
C ALA A 574 -5.91 13.24 52.95
N LYS A 575 -4.90 12.34 52.95
CA LYS A 575 -3.48 12.68 52.77
C LYS A 575 -2.84 11.74 51.75
N PRO A 576 -3.16 11.93 50.45
CA PRO A 576 -2.76 10.99 49.42
C PRO A 576 -1.24 10.97 49.22
N ARG A 577 -0.73 9.80 48.86
CA ARG A 577 0.69 9.54 48.64
C ARG A 577 0.84 8.87 47.31
N ILE A 578 1.59 9.48 46.40
CA ILE A 578 1.77 9.04 45.02
C ILE A 578 3.24 8.78 44.73
N LEU A 579 3.56 7.65 44.12
CA LEU A 579 4.90 7.37 43.58
C LEU A 579 4.84 7.41 42.04
N ASP A 580 5.71 8.21 41.43
CA ASP A 580 5.87 8.31 39.97
C ASP A 580 7.25 7.76 39.59
N VAL A 581 7.28 6.50 39.12
CA VAL A 581 8.49 5.79 38.71
C VAL A 581 8.79 6.10 37.24
N GLY A 582 10.03 6.51 36.95
CA GLY A 582 10.41 7.05 35.64
C GLY A 582 10.02 8.51 35.49
N ALA A 583 10.32 9.34 36.51
CA ALA A 583 9.93 10.75 36.56
C ALA A 583 10.39 11.55 35.33
N GLY A 584 11.48 11.14 34.66
CA GLY A 584 11.90 11.67 33.37
C GLY A 584 12.14 13.18 33.37
N SER A 585 11.20 13.95 32.82
CA SER A 585 11.27 15.43 32.80
C SER A 585 10.71 16.11 34.05
N GLY A 586 10.01 15.38 34.92
CA GLY A 586 9.31 15.89 36.11
C GLY A 586 7.89 16.42 35.84
N TYR A 587 7.42 16.41 34.58
CA TYR A 587 6.12 16.99 34.21
C TYR A 587 4.94 16.29 34.89
N LEU A 588 4.88 14.95 34.80
CA LEU A 588 3.79 14.18 35.40
C LEU A 588 3.83 14.27 36.93
N THR A 589 5.02 14.19 37.52
CA THR A 589 5.24 14.37 38.96
C THR A 589 4.68 15.70 39.46
N ALA A 590 4.91 16.80 38.73
CA ALA A 590 4.34 18.11 39.06
C ALA A 590 2.81 18.15 38.91
N CYS A 591 2.27 17.54 37.85
CA CYS A 591 0.81 17.45 37.66
C CYS A 591 0.13 16.68 38.80
N PHE A 592 0.73 15.58 39.27
CA PHE A 592 0.26 14.88 40.47
C PHE A 592 0.35 15.77 41.72
N GLY A 593 1.40 16.58 41.83
CA GLY A 593 1.55 17.56 42.92
C GLY A 593 0.36 18.52 42.98
N ARG A 594 -0.06 19.06 41.83
CA ARG A 594 -1.24 19.93 41.70
C ARG A 594 -2.56 19.23 42.06
N LEU A 595 -2.65 17.90 41.91
CA LEU A 595 -3.84 17.14 42.34
C LEU A 595 -3.95 16.97 43.86
N VAL A 596 -2.85 17.14 44.61
CA VAL A 596 -2.79 16.78 46.03
C VAL A 596 -2.39 17.92 46.97
N GLU A 597 -1.95 19.06 46.44
CA GLU A 597 -1.41 20.16 47.26
C GLU A 597 -2.41 20.71 48.28
N ASP A 598 -3.70 20.70 47.97
CA ASP A 598 -4.76 21.17 48.88
C ASP A 598 -5.13 20.17 49.99
N ARG A 599 -4.50 18.99 50.02
CA ARG A 599 -4.84 17.87 50.92
C ARG A 599 -3.66 17.37 51.73
N GLU A 600 -2.62 18.19 51.92
CA GLU A 600 -1.37 17.78 52.57
C GLU A 600 -0.78 16.48 51.96
N GLY A 601 -1.08 16.22 50.68
CA GLY A 601 -0.60 15.03 50.01
C GLY A 601 0.86 15.16 49.57
N ARG A 602 1.48 14.03 49.26
CA ARG A 602 2.88 13.98 48.82
C ARG A 602 3.04 13.16 47.56
N VAL A 603 3.91 13.63 46.66
CA VAL A 603 4.26 12.98 45.41
C VAL A 603 5.77 12.78 45.37
N PHE A 604 6.18 11.57 45.03
CA PHE A 604 7.58 11.17 44.99
C PHE A 604 7.92 10.76 43.55
N GLY A 605 8.73 11.56 42.87
CA GLY A 605 9.32 11.20 41.59
C GLY A 605 10.56 10.33 41.81
N LEU A 606 10.62 9.17 41.16
CA LEU A 606 11.75 8.25 41.22
C LEU A 606 12.33 8.07 39.81
N GLU A 607 13.62 8.35 39.64
CA GLU A 607 14.29 8.25 38.34
C GLU A 607 15.61 7.47 38.45
N LEU A 608 15.86 6.55 37.53
CA LEU A 608 17.04 5.70 37.56
C LEU A 608 18.30 6.48 37.15
N LEU A 609 18.19 7.28 36.10
CA LEU A 609 19.30 8.04 35.54
C LEU A 609 19.53 9.32 36.34
N ALA A 610 20.66 9.43 37.03
CA ALA A 610 21.01 10.61 37.82
C ALA A 610 20.87 11.94 37.05
N PRO A 611 21.30 12.04 35.76
CA PRO A 611 21.10 13.28 35.00
C PRO A 611 19.63 13.62 34.77
N LEU A 612 18.76 12.62 34.56
CA LEU A 612 17.31 12.85 34.40
C LEU A 612 16.64 13.18 35.74
N ALA A 613 17.07 12.57 36.85
CA ALA A 613 16.59 12.93 38.17
C ALA A 613 16.88 14.41 38.49
N GLN A 614 18.09 14.87 38.16
CA GLN A 614 18.47 16.28 38.29
C GLN A 614 17.72 17.18 37.31
N PHE A 615 17.47 16.72 36.09
CA PHE A 615 16.68 17.43 35.09
C PHE A 615 15.23 17.64 35.53
N ALA A 616 14.57 16.58 36.03
CA ALA A 616 13.23 16.64 36.60
C ALA A 616 13.16 17.62 37.78
N HIS A 617 14.07 17.50 38.74
CA HIS A 617 14.14 18.42 39.87
C HIS A 617 14.33 19.88 39.40
N SER A 618 15.23 20.12 38.43
CA SER A 618 15.53 21.47 37.93
C SER A 618 14.35 22.07 37.16
N ASN A 619 13.60 21.27 36.41
CA ASN A 619 12.39 21.72 35.72
C ASN A 619 11.30 22.13 36.71
N ILE A 620 11.04 21.31 37.74
CA ILE A 620 10.05 21.63 38.78
C ILE A 620 10.50 22.88 39.55
N ALA A 621 11.76 22.96 39.97
CA ALA A 621 12.29 24.13 40.68
C ALA A 621 12.20 25.43 39.86
N ARG A 622 12.24 25.35 38.52
CA ARG A 622 12.11 26.51 37.64
C ARG A 622 10.65 26.86 37.32
N ALA A 623 9.79 25.86 37.16
CA ALA A 623 8.43 26.04 36.65
C ALA A 623 7.37 26.15 37.76
N ASP A 624 7.55 25.40 38.84
CA ASP A 624 6.58 25.11 39.90
C ASP A 624 7.30 24.96 41.26
N SER A 625 8.18 25.90 41.59
CA SER A 625 9.05 25.83 42.79
C SER A 625 8.27 25.67 44.08
N ASP A 626 7.05 26.20 44.13
CA ASP A 626 6.17 26.13 45.30
C ASP A 626 5.82 24.69 45.69
N LEU A 627 5.80 23.75 44.74
CA LEU A 627 5.59 22.33 45.03
C LEU A 627 6.75 21.71 45.82
N LEU A 628 7.99 22.16 45.57
CA LEU A 628 9.17 21.75 46.33
C LEU A 628 9.24 22.49 47.66
N ASP A 629 8.99 23.80 47.66
CA ASP A 629 9.06 24.64 48.86
C ASP A 629 8.05 24.21 49.94
N LYS A 630 6.85 23.79 49.52
CA LYS A 630 5.82 23.24 50.42
C LYS A 630 6.07 21.77 50.81
N GLY A 631 7.04 21.10 50.18
CA GLY A 631 7.31 19.67 50.39
C GLY A 631 6.25 18.72 49.82
N VAL A 632 5.40 19.22 48.91
CA VAL A 632 4.36 18.43 48.21
C VAL A 632 5.02 17.45 47.24
N VAL A 633 6.06 17.90 46.52
CA VAL A 633 6.81 17.07 45.58
C VAL A 633 8.24 16.87 46.05
N SER A 634 8.79 15.67 45.84
CA SER A 634 10.23 15.43 45.84
C SER A 634 10.63 14.56 44.64
N VAL A 635 11.88 14.68 44.21
CA VAL A 635 12.46 13.83 43.16
C VAL A 635 13.74 13.20 43.70
N ALA A 636 13.87 11.89 43.57
CA ALA A 636 15.02 11.13 44.01
C ALA A 636 15.56 10.25 42.89
N GLN A 637 16.88 10.00 42.92
CA GLN A 637 17.47 8.96 42.12
C GLN A 637 17.20 7.60 42.78
N GLY A 638 16.74 6.61 42.02
CA GLY A 638 16.59 5.25 42.52
C GLY A 638 16.06 4.26 41.49
N ASN A 639 16.09 2.98 41.85
CA ASN A 639 15.68 1.89 40.98
C ASN A 639 14.16 1.69 41.03
N GLY A 640 13.50 1.83 39.88
CA GLY A 640 12.05 1.68 39.77
C GLY A 640 11.52 0.28 40.12
N TRP A 641 12.36 -0.76 40.04
CA TRP A 641 12.00 -2.11 40.50
C TRP A 641 11.85 -2.22 42.03
N ASP A 642 12.57 -1.37 42.78
CA ASP A 642 12.61 -1.42 44.24
C ASP A 642 11.58 -0.47 44.88
N GLY A 643 11.13 0.55 44.15
CA GLY A 643 10.23 1.57 44.66
C GLY A 643 10.87 2.45 45.74
N LEU A 644 10.06 2.89 46.69
CA LEU A 644 10.46 3.82 47.76
C LEU A 644 9.92 3.36 49.13
N PRO A 645 10.45 2.25 49.69
CA PRO A 645 9.83 1.57 50.84
C PRO A 645 9.75 2.42 52.12
N HIS A 646 10.63 3.40 52.28
CA HIS A 646 10.64 4.32 53.43
C HIS A 646 9.51 5.37 53.38
N GLU A 647 8.88 5.55 52.21
CA GLU A 647 7.74 6.46 52.01
C GLU A 647 6.43 5.69 51.76
N ALA A 648 6.45 4.35 51.81
CA ALA A 648 5.25 3.53 51.75
C ALA A 648 4.37 3.70 53.02
N PRO A 649 3.05 3.45 52.96
CA PRO A 649 2.30 2.98 51.80
C PRO A 649 1.88 4.08 50.82
N PHE A 650 1.71 3.72 49.54
CA PHE A 650 1.24 4.58 48.45
C PHE A 650 -0.20 4.27 48.06
N HIS A 651 -0.99 5.33 47.85
CA HIS A 651 -2.37 5.20 47.38
C HIS A 651 -2.42 5.06 45.85
N PHE A 652 -1.41 5.57 45.16
CA PHE A 652 -1.25 5.41 43.73
C PHE A 652 0.24 5.28 43.36
N ILE A 653 0.56 4.35 42.47
CA ILE A 653 1.89 4.19 41.88
C ILE A 653 1.74 4.21 40.37
N HIS A 654 2.42 5.12 39.69
CA HIS A 654 2.54 5.15 38.24
C HIS A 654 3.94 4.68 37.85
N VAL A 655 4.04 3.85 36.82
CA VAL A 655 5.32 3.43 36.24
C VAL A 655 5.37 3.85 34.77
N GLY A 656 6.18 4.87 34.48
CA GLY A 656 6.43 5.40 33.15
C GLY A 656 7.39 4.56 32.30
N ALA A 657 7.45 3.25 32.53
CA ALA A 657 8.31 2.30 31.81
C ALA A 657 7.68 0.90 31.81
N ALA A 658 7.88 0.14 30.73
CA ALA A 658 7.30 -1.19 30.57
C ALA A 658 8.08 -2.27 31.32
N ALA A 659 7.36 -3.20 31.95
CA ALA A 659 7.93 -4.38 32.59
C ALA A 659 7.40 -5.67 31.93
N ASP A 660 8.15 -6.76 32.05
CA ASP A 660 7.69 -8.11 31.66
C ASP A 660 6.69 -8.65 32.68
N VAL A 661 6.92 -8.39 33.96
CA VAL A 661 6.02 -8.73 35.07
C VAL A 661 5.84 -7.56 36.03
N PRO A 662 4.71 -7.47 36.75
CA PRO A 662 4.54 -6.48 37.81
C PRO A 662 5.64 -6.57 38.87
N PRO A 663 6.36 -5.47 39.18
CA PRO A 663 7.36 -5.47 40.24
C PRO A 663 6.71 -5.72 41.61
N GLN A 664 7.04 -6.85 42.25
CA GLN A 664 6.46 -7.23 43.55
C GLN A 664 6.72 -6.18 44.63
N ALA A 665 7.90 -5.56 44.65
CA ALA A 665 8.22 -4.53 45.64
C ALA A 665 7.29 -3.31 45.54
N LEU A 666 6.86 -2.92 44.33
CA LEU A 666 5.88 -1.84 44.15
C LEU A 666 4.49 -2.27 44.63
N MET A 667 4.09 -3.50 44.34
CA MET A 667 2.82 -4.06 44.81
C MET A 667 2.73 -4.09 46.34
N ASP A 668 3.82 -4.48 47.02
CA ASP A 668 3.89 -4.55 48.48
C ASP A 668 3.78 -3.17 49.15
N GLN A 669 4.19 -2.12 48.43
CA GLN A 669 4.16 -0.73 48.90
C GLN A 669 2.81 -0.04 48.69
N LEU A 670 1.82 -0.69 48.06
CA LEU A 670 0.47 -0.13 47.94
C LEU A 670 -0.27 -0.11 49.28
N SER A 671 -1.02 0.94 49.57
CA SER A 671 -2.04 0.92 50.63
C SER A 671 -3.16 -0.07 50.28
N ASP A 672 -3.97 -0.47 51.25
CA ASP A 672 -5.23 -1.15 50.93
C ASP A 672 -6.11 -0.25 50.06
N GLY A 673 -6.72 -0.79 49.01
CA GLY A 673 -7.40 -0.04 47.95
C GLY A 673 -6.49 0.77 47.02
N GLY A 674 -5.17 0.79 47.27
CA GLY A 674 -4.19 1.50 46.45
C GLY A 674 -4.03 0.84 45.08
N ARG A 675 -3.63 1.64 44.08
CA ARG A 675 -3.52 1.18 42.69
C ARG A 675 -2.13 1.41 42.10
N LEU A 676 -1.65 0.40 41.37
CA LEU A 676 -0.44 0.44 40.56
C LEU A 676 -0.84 0.45 39.08
N VAL A 677 -0.32 1.39 38.31
CA VAL A 677 -0.52 1.48 36.86
C VAL A 677 0.83 1.38 36.16
N LEU A 678 0.98 0.37 35.31
CA LEU A 678 2.20 0.14 34.54
C LEU A 678 1.93 -0.52 33.17
N PRO A 679 2.77 -0.28 32.15
CA PRO A 679 2.80 -1.08 30.93
C PRO A 679 3.40 -2.46 31.19
N LEU A 680 2.75 -3.52 30.68
CA LEU A 680 3.28 -4.87 30.65
C LEU A 680 3.49 -5.36 29.21
N ASP A 681 4.60 -6.06 28.96
CA ASP A 681 4.84 -6.75 27.69
C ASP A 681 3.85 -7.91 27.50
N GLU A 682 3.36 -8.13 26.28
CA GLU A 682 2.50 -9.27 25.94
C GLU A 682 3.28 -10.41 25.28
N GLU A 683 2.90 -11.67 25.55
CA GLU A 683 3.58 -12.88 25.03
C GLU A 683 3.72 -12.92 23.50
N ARG A 684 2.78 -12.31 22.78
CA ARG A 684 2.77 -12.26 21.30
C ARG A 684 3.37 -10.97 20.72
N GLY A 685 4.04 -10.18 21.56
CA GLY A 685 4.59 -8.86 21.24
C GLY A 685 3.58 -7.73 21.43
N GLY A 686 4.10 -6.53 21.69
CA GLY A 686 3.31 -5.35 22.08
C GLY A 686 3.29 -5.14 23.59
N GLN A 687 2.66 -4.05 24.03
CA GLN A 687 2.53 -3.70 25.44
C GLN A 687 1.10 -3.28 25.75
N VAL A 688 0.64 -3.62 26.95
CA VAL A 688 -0.67 -3.23 27.46
C VAL A 688 -0.52 -2.51 28.79
N LEU A 689 -1.15 -1.35 28.92
CA LEU A 689 -1.25 -0.66 30.20
C LEU A 689 -2.22 -1.41 31.09
N VAL A 690 -1.79 -1.75 32.30
CA VAL A 690 -2.61 -2.46 33.28
C VAL A 690 -2.77 -1.64 34.56
N GLU A 691 -3.91 -1.82 35.22
CA GLU A 691 -4.15 -1.37 36.58
C GLU A 691 -4.19 -2.59 37.51
N ILE A 692 -3.43 -2.52 38.59
CA ILE A 692 -3.40 -3.51 39.66
C ILE A 692 -3.88 -2.85 40.95
N THR A 693 -4.92 -3.37 41.56
CA THR A 693 -5.48 -2.84 42.82
C THR A 693 -5.26 -3.82 43.96
N ARG A 694 -4.83 -3.30 45.12
CA ARG A 694 -4.65 -4.08 46.35
C ARG A 694 -5.97 -4.21 47.12
N HIS A 695 -6.29 -5.43 47.56
CA HIS A 695 -7.43 -5.78 48.42
C HIS A 695 -6.94 -6.62 49.60
N GLY A 696 -6.47 -5.95 50.66
CA GLY A 696 -5.83 -6.56 51.81
C GLY A 696 -4.59 -7.37 51.43
N GLY A 697 -4.72 -8.70 51.43
CA GLY A 697 -3.66 -9.65 51.07
C GLY A 697 -3.68 -10.13 49.61
N HIS A 698 -4.62 -9.65 48.78
CA HIS A 698 -4.79 -10.08 47.39
C HIS A 698 -4.75 -8.91 46.41
N PHE A 699 -4.56 -9.19 45.12
CA PHE A 699 -4.50 -8.18 44.06
C PHE A 699 -5.46 -8.52 42.92
N SER A 700 -6.08 -7.50 42.32
CA SER A 700 -6.88 -7.62 41.10
C SER A 700 -6.22 -6.85 39.96
N GLN A 701 -6.18 -7.42 38.75
CA GLN A 701 -5.60 -6.79 37.57
C GLN A 701 -6.66 -6.55 36.49
N ARG A 702 -6.56 -5.39 35.82
CA ARG A 702 -7.41 -5.01 34.68
C ARG A 702 -6.54 -4.45 33.54
N LYS A 703 -6.73 -4.94 32.32
CA LYS A 703 -6.14 -4.35 31.10
C LYS A 703 -6.89 -3.07 30.74
N LEU A 704 -6.15 -2.02 30.40
CA LEU A 704 -6.72 -0.71 30.08
C LEU A 704 -6.65 -0.44 28.57
N MET A 705 -5.44 -0.37 28.00
CA MET A 705 -5.24 -0.02 26.59
C MET A 705 -3.86 -0.47 26.09
N ALA A 706 -3.70 -0.64 24.78
CA ALA A 706 -2.39 -0.87 24.18
C ALA A 706 -1.52 0.40 24.27
N VAL A 707 -0.23 0.23 24.54
CA VAL A 707 0.74 1.33 24.71
C VAL A 707 2.11 0.97 24.15
N CYS A 708 3.03 1.92 24.14
CA CYS A 708 4.44 1.68 23.86
C CYS A 708 5.29 2.59 24.75
N TYR A 709 6.05 1.98 25.64
CA TYR A 709 6.90 2.60 26.64
C TYR A 709 8.32 2.05 26.55
N VAL A 710 9.27 2.86 26.99
CA VAL A 710 10.66 2.45 27.22
C VAL A 710 10.70 1.35 28.29
N PRO A 711 11.66 0.41 28.23
CA PRO A 711 11.72 -0.69 29.19
C PRO A 711 12.15 -0.21 30.59
N LEU A 712 11.60 -0.82 31.63
CA LEU A 712 12.01 -0.66 33.02
C LEU A 712 13.31 -1.42 33.25
N THR A 713 14.44 -0.70 33.18
CA THR A 713 15.77 -1.32 33.21
C THR A 713 16.30 -1.56 34.63
N LEU A 714 17.08 -2.63 34.80
CA LEU A 714 17.91 -2.86 35.98
C LEU A 714 19.25 -2.13 35.78
N ALA A 715 19.74 -1.45 36.83
CA ALA A 715 20.85 -0.48 36.82
C ALA A 715 22.12 -0.89 36.05
N PHE A 716 22.37 -2.20 35.85
CA PHE A 716 23.58 -2.71 35.21
C PHE A 716 23.54 -2.74 33.67
N ALA A 717 22.35 -2.83 33.05
CA ALA A 717 22.23 -2.99 31.60
C ALA A 717 22.29 -1.65 30.83
N ALA A 718 21.96 -0.53 31.47
CA ALA A 718 21.91 0.78 30.81
C ALA A 718 23.31 1.23 30.35
N LEU A 719 24.33 1.10 31.20
CA LEU A 719 25.70 1.55 30.90
C LEU A 719 26.46 0.65 29.92
N THR A 720 26.26 -0.68 29.99
CA THR A 720 26.94 -1.63 29.08
C THR A 720 26.34 -1.62 27.68
N THR A 721 25.00 -1.49 27.56
CA THR A 721 24.34 -1.44 26.25
C THR A 721 24.73 -0.16 25.50
N LEU A 722 24.76 0.99 26.18
CA LEU A 722 25.20 2.28 25.61
C LEU A 722 26.64 2.26 25.08
N ALA A 723 27.56 1.57 25.77
CA ALA A 723 28.96 1.44 25.34
C ALA A 723 29.15 0.42 24.20
N LEU A 724 28.39 -0.67 24.21
CA LEU A 724 28.49 -1.72 23.18
C LEU A 724 27.82 -1.33 21.86
N THR A 725 26.64 -0.68 21.89
CA THR A 725 25.94 -0.29 20.66
C THR A 725 26.64 0.84 19.92
N SER A 726 27.23 1.80 20.64
CA SER A 726 28.03 2.87 20.05
C SER A 726 29.34 2.37 19.45
N SER A 727 29.99 1.39 20.08
CA SER A 727 31.19 0.72 19.56
C SER A 727 30.90 -0.15 18.33
N LEU A 728 29.78 -0.90 18.32
CA LEU A 728 29.37 -1.76 17.21
C LEU A 728 28.87 -0.95 15.99
N ALA A 729 28.10 0.13 16.20
CA ALA A 729 27.63 0.98 15.11
C ALA A 729 28.81 1.70 14.40
N ASN A 730 29.79 2.18 15.17
CA ASN A 730 31.01 2.78 14.61
C ASN A 730 31.91 1.76 13.90
N ALA A 731 31.93 0.49 14.34
CA ALA A 731 32.71 -0.56 13.71
C ALA A 731 32.07 -1.11 12.41
N ALA A 732 30.74 -1.02 12.27
CA ALA A 732 29.99 -1.55 11.13
C ALA A 732 29.64 -0.50 10.05
N GLY A 733 29.73 0.81 10.35
CA GLY A 733 29.41 1.86 9.38
C GLY A 733 27.92 1.95 9.02
N GLU A 734 27.03 1.46 9.87
CA GLU A 734 25.57 1.44 9.66
C GLU A 734 24.82 2.28 10.71
N SER A 735 23.63 2.76 10.30
CA SER A 735 22.67 3.49 11.15
C SER A 735 22.02 2.58 12.19
N LEU A 736 21.90 3.06 13.44
CA LEU A 736 21.33 2.33 14.60
C LEU A 736 19.89 1.82 14.43
N GLN A 737 19.17 2.23 13.37
CA GLN A 737 17.74 1.92 13.18
C GLN A 737 17.46 0.52 12.62
N SER A 738 18.47 -0.27 12.22
CA SER A 738 18.28 -1.50 11.43
C SER A 738 18.24 -2.84 12.21
N LEU A 739 18.36 -2.86 13.54
CA LEU A 739 18.52 -4.14 14.28
C LEU A 739 17.60 -4.32 15.52
N PRO A 740 16.31 -4.62 15.34
CA PRO A 740 15.39 -4.92 16.46
C PRO A 740 15.73 -6.23 17.18
N THR A 741 16.13 -7.27 16.44
CA THR A 741 16.31 -8.64 16.95
C THR A 741 17.56 -8.80 17.82
N VAL A 742 18.62 -8.03 17.54
CA VAL A 742 19.87 -8.06 18.32
C VAL A 742 19.64 -7.46 19.71
N ARG A 743 18.80 -6.42 19.81
CA ARG A 743 18.50 -5.74 21.08
C ARG A 743 17.78 -6.65 22.07
N HIS A 744 16.82 -7.45 21.57
CA HIS A 744 16.08 -8.42 22.39
C HIS A 744 16.97 -9.57 22.87
N CYS A 745 17.83 -10.11 22.00
CA CYS A 745 18.76 -11.18 22.35
C CYS A 745 19.86 -10.72 23.34
N VAL A 746 20.39 -9.50 23.17
CA VAL A 746 21.41 -8.94 24.07
C VAL A 746 20.84 -8.67 25.47
N HIS A 747 19.61 -8.14 25.56
CA HIS A 747 18.95 -7.92 26.85
C HIS A 747 18.66 -9.22 27.61
N ARG A 748 18.29 -10.29 26.91
CA ARG A 748 18.10 -11.63 27.50
C ARG A 748 19.42 -12.23 27.98
N ALA A 749 20.48 -12.13 27.14
CA ALA A 749 21.80 -12.65 27.48
C ALA A 749 22.46 -11.95 28.68
N LEU A 750 22.26 -10.64 28.84
CA LEU A 750 22.79 -9.87 29.98
C LEU A 750 22.07 -10.18 31.31
N ARG A 751 20.87 -10.77 31.28
CA ARG A 751 20.12 -11.19 32.47
C ARG A 751 20.47 -12.61 32.93
N GLU A 752 20.84 -13.51 32.01
CA GLU A 752 21.00 -14.94 32.30
C GLU A 752 22.40 -15.33 32.83
N GLN A 753 23.41 -14.46 32.78
CA GLN A 753 24.77 -14.83 33.24
C GLN A 753 25.37 -13.85 34.25
N GLY A 754 25.43 -14.29 35.51
CA GLY A 754 26.32 -13.70 36.51
C GLY A 754 27.78 -13.93 36.14
N SER A 755 28.52 -12.84 36.00
CA SER A 755 29.98 -12.75 36.14
C SER A 755 30.84 -13.75 35.34
N VAL A 756 30.99 -13.56 34.02
CA VAL A 756 32.18 -14.04 33.29
C VAL A 756 32.62 -13.02 32.23
N ASN A 757 33.91 -12.66 32.23
CA ASN A 757 34.56 -11.79 31.24
C ASN A 757 34.42 -12.36 29.82
N LEU A 758 33.72 -11.67 28.91
CA LEU A 758 33.72 -11.98 27.49
C LEU A 758 34.92 -11.27 26.81
N ILE A 759 35.98 -12.01 26.50
CA ILE A 759 37.05 -11.56 25.59
C ILE A 759 36.63 -11.93 24.17
N VAL A 760 36.25 -10.95 23.36
CA VAL A 760 36.02 -11.13 21.92
C VAL A 760 37.32 -10.85 21.17
N THR A 761 38.00 -11.90 20.72
CA THR A 761 39.17 -11.78 19.84
C THR A 761 38.70 -11.61 18.39
N MET A 762 38.77 -10.40 17.84
CA MET A 762 38.59 -10.19 16.39
C MET A 762 39.86 -10.62 15.65
N LYS A 763 39.77 -11.61 14.76
CA LYS A 763 40.82 -11.93 13.79
C LYS A 763 40.47 -11.28 12.43
N ARG A 764 41.30 -10.32 12.00
CA ARG A 764 41.26 -9.65 10.68
C ARG A 764 42.05 -10.44 9.63
N GLY A 765 41.51 -10.55 8.40
CA GLY A 765 42.21 -10.80 7.11
C GLY A 765 42.84 -12.20 6.95
N THR A 766 43.00 -12.81 5.78
CA THR A 766 43.18 -12.37 4.39
C THR A 766 43.03 -13.58 3.44
N ASP A 767 42.85 -13.31 2.15
CA ASP A 767 42.75 -14.26 1.03
C ASP A 767 43.93 -15.24 0.83
N GLU A 768 43.64 -16.26 0.00
CA GLU A 768 44.50 -17.05 -0.90
C GLU A 768 45.15 -18.40 -0.45
N VAL A 769 44.71 -19.46 -1.16
CA VAL A 769 45.51 -20.51 -1.85
C VAL A 769 45.82 -21.87 -1.14
N LEU A 770 45.54 -22.94 -1.91
CA LEU A 770 46.02 -24.35 -1.91
C LEU A 770 45.22 -25.49 -1.23
N ASN A 771 44.42 -26.17 -2.06
CA ASN A 771 44.55 -27.60 -2.45
C ASN A 771 45.39 -28.55 -1.55
N GLN A 772 44.75 -29.56 -0.94
CA GLN A 772 44.92 -31.01 -1.19
C GLN A 772 44.50 -31.87 0.01
N ALA A 773 43.69 -32.89 -0.30
CA ALA A 773 43.55 -34.23 0.27
C ALA A 773 44.00 -34.50 1.72
N ASP A 774 43.10 -35.08 2.53
CA ASP A 774 43.29 -36.49 2.89
C ASP A 774 42.00 -37.19 3.32
N GLN A 775 41.97 -38.49 3.00
CA GLN A 775 40.91 -39.45 3.25
C GLN A 775 40.85 -39.87 4.73
N GLY A 776 39.68 -40.28 5.22
CA GLY A 776 39.57 -40.99 6.49
C GLY A 776 38.13 -41.25 6.93
N GLU A 777 37.63 -42.44 6.61
CA GLU A 777 36.38 -43.03 7.09
C GLU A 777 36.22 -42.96 8.62
N PHE A 778 34.99 -42.73 9.11
CA PHE A 778 34.39 -43.64 10.09
C PHE A 778 32.87 -43.60 10.01
N ALA A 779 32.30 -44.79 9.82
CA ALA A 779 30.88 -45.06 9.65
C ALA A 779 30.13 -45.21 10.99
N SER A 780 28.83 -44.93 10.91
CA SER A 780 27.70 -45.64 11.54
C SER A 780 27.63 -45.78 13.06
N ARG A 781 26.59 -45.16 13.64
CA ARG A 781 25.62 -45.66 14.64
C ARG A 781 24.66 -44.48 14.89
N GLY A 782 23.36 -44.55 14.63
CA GLY A 782 22.41 -45.61 14.94
C GLY A 782 21.53 -45.10 16.08
N ASP A 783 20.37 -44.54 15.71
CA ASP A 783 19.13 -44.33 16.45
C ASP A 783 19.15 -44.09 17.97
N LYS A 784 18.59 -42.94 18.39
CA LYS A 784 17.39 -42.83 19.27
C LYS A 784 17.25 -41.37 19.73
N ILE A 785 16.24 -40.67 19.20
CA ILE A 785 15.69 -39.47 19.85
C ILE A 785 14.38 -39.91 20.50
N GLU A 786 14.46 -40.25 21.78
CA GLU A 786 13.30 -40.31 22.67
C GLU A 786 13.05 -38.92 23.25
N SER A 787 11.78 -38.53 23.18
CA SER A 787 11.12 -37.46 23.91
C SER A 787 11.35 -37.49 25.42
N LEU A 788 11.37 -36.31 26.05
CA LEU A 788 10.83 -35.92 27.38
C LEU A 788 11.60 -34.66 27.85
N SER A 789 10.98 -33.46 27.85
CA SER A 789 10.14 -32.84 28.89
C SER A 789 10.93 -32.19 30.03
N HIS A 790 10.60 -30.90 30.30
CA HIS A 790 11.02 -30.03 31.42
C HIS A 790 12.52 -29.63 31.42
N ASP A 791 12.92 -28.36 31.56
CA ASP A 791 12.30 -27.14 32.12
C ASP A 791 12.45 -25.92 31.19
#